data_AF-A0A251RPB2-F1
#
_entry.id   AF-A0A251RPB2-F1
#
_cell.length_a   1.000
_cell.length_b   1.000
_cell.length_c   1.000
_cell.angle_alpha   90.00
_cell.angle_beta   90.00
_cell.angle_gamma   90.00
#
_symmetry.space_group_name_H-M   'P 1'
#
loop_
_entity.id
_entity.type
_entity.pdbx_description
1 polymer ?
#
loop_
_entity_poly.entity_id
_entity_poly.type
_entity_poly.pdbx_seq_one_letter_code
_entity_poly.pdbx_strand_id
1 'polypeptide(L)'
;MNDMNYLEDVSMHHPFTNLRVLHVYKCANLTYLFAVPVASGFNKLERLIISECPVLKALVSENNVAGVIKFQKLNFMSLEGLPMMVSLCDNGIELPELLELILDCLPNFTSIYPDNSTSEVQSLLKKGVVSPKLEKLEISRMENLKQIWPCQNYTTEISSVSMLRQIIVRECDSLVNLFPTNPLPLLNHLEDLEVHGCGSIRVLFNIDFESVFGMEGYVSRLRRIKVDDLGKLKEMWRIKGSNNSEILVSGFKAIERIEIERCYNFKNIFTPTTTNFDLRALTTYISYNTGKDLEEGDIENKSTNSDQEINGMSEMDAYIPNATYPSYLLHACHHLQHLQLGDDERVEVVFDMDSSCIRELPTIRGAQSPLLLPYLNVLELYQLKEMSHVWKCDWNNFIIPQRQPLEFPFQNLTDISLWNCHKIKYLFSPLMAKYVSNLKWVNIDECDGFEEVISDRDDENGEITTSTSSYKNTTFFPHLDFLVLSNLSSLKRIDGGDIRRRSGQISSTIADTIHDQFQSVQVIIGACWSLCQYPRQISIDNCDTVSNLIPWYAAGKMKRLEKLKIKFCKTMMEVFESDSINNDNNNVNVEEGNAALTSPTLKNNAIVVPQLSNLKIVCIIGCDILSHVFTFSTLESLKQLKELRVEKCYALQVIVKEESETSSKVVVFPRIETLELDDLPNLEGFFLGMNNFRWPSLDNVMINDCPQLLVFTSGESKSPKLRYIRTSLGKHSLECGLNFRGTINQTALPSSDSIISKGMPCSFYNLVELSMRDRDVATIIPFNALLHLQKLEEIHLKSCNSAEELFEVGLQGGLSELQTVVKIPNLRQVNLEWLDGLKYLWKSNQWMVLEFPNLTSVSIHLCNSLEHVFTCSMVGSLLQLQDLHISMCDNIEVIVKEEDDDADAKVDEIVLPRLKSIKLEYLSRLKGFWLGNKAFSLPSLDTLQINECLSIKVFTNEHLATPKLKAIDTSFGSCYVRGDLNSFIKTKQEEGNQF
;
A
#
# COMPACT_ATOMS: atom_id res chain seq x y z
N MET A 1 13.85 52.06 0.39
CA MET A 1 13.87 53.05 1.49
C MET A 1 14.13 52.25 2.75
N ASN A 2 15.34 51.80 3.10
CA ASN A 2 16.62 52.47 3.38
C ASN A 2 16.50 53.62 4.38
N ASP A 3 17.03 53.35 5.59
CA ASP A 3 17.13 54.17 6.83
C ASP A 3 15.92 54.21 7.79
N MET A 4 15.86 53.23 8.71
CA MET A 4 15.21 53.38 10.03
C MET A 4 16.21 53.92 11.08
N ASN A 5 17.14 54.79 10.69
CA ASN A 5 18.14 55.39 11.58
C ASN A 5 17.70 56.74 12.20
N TYR A 6 16.46 57.19 11.97
CA TYR A 6 15.95 58.49 12.45
C TYR A 6 14.67 58.35 13.28
N LEU A 7 14.74 57.61 14.40
CA LEU A 7 13.68 57.62 15.44
C LEU A 7 14.12 58.26 16.75
N GLU A 8 15.20 59.06 16.74
CA GLU A 8 15.60 59.85 17.93
C GLU A 8 14.67 61.04 18.22
N ASP A 9 13.82 61.45 17.26
CA ASP A 9 13.03 62.70 17.37
C ASP A 9 11.50 62.53 17.19
N VAL A 10 10.94 61.33 17.44
CA VAL A 10 9.48 61.18 17.54
C VAL A 10 9.05 61.24 19.00
N SER A 11 8.47 62.38 19.38
CA SER A 11 7.89 62.61 20.70
C SER A 11 6.88 61.53 21.10
N MET A 12 7.14 60.88 22.23
CA MET A 12 6.19 60.32 23.23
C MET A 12 4.75 59.95 22.80
N HIS A 13 4.56 59.21 21.72
CA HIS A 13 3.36 58.43 21.48
C HIS A 13 3.76 57.00 21.21
N HIS A 14 3.39 56.08 22.09
CA HIS A 14 3.69 54.64 21.98
C HIS A 14 2.89 54.09 20.78
N PRO A 15 3.45 53.99 19.55
CA PRO A 15 2.64 53.88 18.33
C PRO A 15 1.95 52.52 18.19
N PHE A 16 2.42 51.53 18.95
CA PHE A 16 2.07 50.12 18.77
C PHE A 16 1.37 49.50 19.99
N THR A 17 0.71 50.30 20.82
CA THR A 17 -0.01 49.83 22.02
C THR A 17 -1.11 48.80 21.75
N ASN A 18 -1.58 48.70 20.50
CA ASN A 18 -2.57 47.71 20.07
C ASN A 18 -1.99 46.52 19.30
N LEU A 19 -0.69 46.48 19.04
CA LEU A 19 -0.06 45.41 18.28
C LEU A 19 -0.07 44.10 19.09
N ARG A 20 -0.65 43.04 18.51
CA ARG A 20 -0.77 41.71 19.14
C ARG A 20 0.14 40.66 18.53
N VAL A 21 0.43 40.77 17.24
CA VAL A 21 1.30 39.82 16.52
C VAL A 21 2.32 40.63 15.76
N LEU A 22 3.59 40.25 15.91
CA LEU A 22 4.68 40.78 15.10
C LEU A 22 5.42 39.62 14.45
N HIS A 23 5.49 39.66 13.12
CA HIS A 23 6.24 38.71 12.32
C HIS A 23 7.27 39.48 11.50
N VAL A 24 8.54 39.08 11.65
CA VAL A 24 9.69 39.67 10.98
C VAL A 24 10.35 38.57 10.15
N TYR A 25 10.37 38.72 8.84
CA TYR A 25 10.84 37.69 7.92
C TYR A 25 11.80 38.30 6.88
N LYS A 26 12.93 37.64 6.62
CA LYS A 26 13.89 38.00 5.54
C LYS A 26 14.40 39.45 5.59
N CYS A 27 14.62 40.00 6.78
CA CYS A 27 15.13 41.35 6.96
C CYS A 27 16.68 41.37 6.94
N ALA A 28 17.27 41.45 5.75
CA ALA A 28 18.71 41.26 5.53
C ALA A 28 19.66 42.23 6.25
N ASN A 29 19.21 43.46 6.53
CA ASN A 29 20.04 44.53 7.13
C ASN A 29 19.63 44.88 8.59
N LEU A 30 18.70 44.13 9.18
CA LEU A 30 18.16 44.45 10.51
C LEU A 30 19.10 43.97 11.61
N THR A 31 19.78 44.90 12.30
CA THR A 31 20.74 44.59 13.37
C THR A 31 20.11 44.48 14.76
N TYR A 32 19.07 45.28 15.03
CA TYR A 32 18.26 45.27 16.25
C TYR A 32 16.79 45.46 15.88
N LEU A 33 15.88 44.79 16.59
CA LEU A 33 14.44 44.88 16.28
C LEU A 33 13.78 46.14 16.88
N PHE A 34 14.16 46.52 18.10
CA PHE A 34 13.57 47.66 18.81
C PHE A 34 14.61 48.54 19.50
N ALA A 35 14.32 49.84 19.63
CA ALA A 35 14.94 50.67 20.65
C ALA A 35 14.24 50.47 22.01
N VAL A 36 14.96 50.68 23.12
CA VAL A 36 14.43 50.46 24.49
C VAL A 36 13.06 51.12 24.74
N PRO A 37 12.81 52.40 24.38
CA PRO A 37 11.50 53.03 24.60
C PRO A 37 10.37 52.37 23.81
N VAL A 38 10.66 51.88 22.60
CA VAL A 38 9.67 51.22 21.74
C VAL A 38 9.33 49.84 22.28
N ALA A 39 10.33 49.07 22.71
CA ALA A 39 10.15 47.75 23.32
C ALA A 39 9.24 47.82 24.56
N SER A 40 9.39 48.86 25.39
CA SER A 40 8.54 49.11 26.57
C SER A 40 7.09 49.49 26.24
N GLY A 41 6.79 49.87 25.00
CA GLY A 41 5.45 50.28 24.57
C GLY A 41 4.51 49.14 24.13
N PHE A 42 5.01 47.90 24.01
CA PHE A 42 4.25 46.74 23.52
C PHE A 42 3.42 46.05 24.62
N ASN A 43 2.45 46.76 25.17
CA ASN A 43 1.61 46.26 26.29
C ASN A 43 0.61 45.16 25.88
N LYS A 44 0.40 44.91 24.59
CA LYS A 44 -0.56 43.92 24.07
C LYS A 44 0.04 42.85 23.15
N LEU A 45 1.36 42.82 22.98
CA LEU A 45 2.01 41.86 22.09
C LEU A 45 1.87 40.46 22.67
N GLU A 46 1.26 39.55 21.90
CA GLU A 46 0.96 38.17 22.26
C GLU A 46 1.88 37.19 21.52
N ARG A 47 2.21 37.47 20.25
CA ARG A 47 3.06 36.59 19.43
C ARG A 47 4.20 37.37 18.78
N LEU A 48 5.42 36.84 18.90
CA LEU A 48 6.62 37.35 18.25
C LEU A 48 7.27 36.24 17.42
N ILE A 49 7.41 36.46 16.12
CA ILE A 49 8.02 35.51 15.18
C ILE A 49 9.13 36.24 14.43
N ILE A 50 10.34 35.72 14.48
CA ILE A 50 11.49 36.27 13.77
C ILE A 50 12.19 35.14 13.04
N SER A 51 12.19 35.21 11.70
CA SER A 51 12.78 34.17 10.86
C SER A 51 13.66 34.78 9.76
N GLU A 52 14.79 34.12 9.47
CA GLU A 52 15.71 34.46 8.36
C GLU A 52 16.25 35.91 8.41
N CYS A 53 16.72 36.37 9.57
CA CYS A 53 17.32 37.70 9.73
C CYS A 53 18.84 37.58 10.03
N PRO A 54 19.71 37.59 9.00
CA PRO A 54 21.09 37.12 9.12
C PRO A 54 22.01 38.02 9.98
N VAL A 55 21.73 39.32 10.06
CA VAL A 55 22.58 40.28 10.79
C VAL A 55 22.01 40.73 12.14
N LEU A 56 20.88 40.14 12.56
CA LEU A 56 20.21 40.49 13.82
C LEU A 56 21.07 40.02 15.00
N LYS A 57 21.52 40.95 15.84
CA LYS A 57 22.40 40.66 16.99
C LYS A 57 21.61 40.47 18.29
N ALA A 58 20.58 41.29 18.50
CA ALA A 58 19.70 41.23 19.67
C ALA A 58 18.31 41.79 19.33
N LEU A 59 17.31 41.49 20.15
CA LEU A 59 15.95 42.05 19.96
C LEU A 59 15.92 43.55 20.25
N VAL A 60 16.74 44.03 21.19
CA VAL A 60 16.74 45.42 21.62
C VAL A 60 18.13 46.02 21.56
N SER A 61 18.26 47.26 21.07
CA SER A 61 19.54 47.97 20.94
C SER A 61 20.12 48.40 22.29
N GLU A 62 21.46 48.38 22.42
CA GLU A 62 22.20 48.93 23.55
C GLU A 62 22.07 50.46 23.60
N ASN A 63 21.21 50.96 24.48
CA ASN A 63 21.27 52.35 24.92
C ASN A 63 21.54 52.32 26.44
N ASN A 64 22.37 53.26 26.94
CA ASN A 64 22.85 53.40 28.33
C ASN A 64 21.74 53.60 29.41
N VAL A 65 20.51 53.16 29.17
CA VAL A 65 19.36 53.26 30.06
C VAL A 65 19.19 51.92 30.77
N ALA A 66 19.55 51.88 32.06
CA ALA A 66 19.32 50.73 32.92
C ALA A 66 17.80 50.55 33.14
N GLY A 67 17.22 49.49 32.58
CA GLY A 67 15.83 49.12 32.78
C GLY A 67 15.49 47.76 32.19
N VAL A 68 14.83 46.90 32.97
CA VAL A 68 14.35 45.57 32.55
C VAL A 68 13.16 45.74 31.61
N ILE A 69 13.17 45.06 30.46
CA ILE A 69 12.09 45.13 29.47
C ILE A 69 11.09 44.01 29.75
N LYS A 70 9.81 44.36 29.89
CA LYS A 70 8.76 43.40 30.27
C LYS A 70 7.70 43.27 29.18
N PHE A 71 7.60 42.09 28.56
CA PHE A 71 6.53 41.78 27.61
C PHE A 71 5.36 41.12 28.34
N GLN A 72 4.39 41.93 28.80
CA GLN A 72 3.34 41.47 29.72
C GLN A 72 2.36 40.43 29.17
N LYS A 73 2.13 40.38 27.84
CA LYS A 73 1.14 39.50 27.22
C LYS A 73 1.72 38.46 26.25
N LEU A 74 3.04 38.44 26.09
CA LEU A 74 3.68 37.60 25.08
C LEU A 74 3.58 36.14 25.52
N ASN A 75 2.81 35.36 24.76
CA ASN A 75 2.55 33.94 25.02
C ASN A 75 3.26 33.00 24.04
N PHE A 76 3.68 33.51 22.88
CA PHE A 76 4.39 32.75 21.86
C PHE A 76 5.61 33.52 21.35
N MET A 77 6.76 32.86 21.32
CA MET A 77 7.98 33.38 20.71
C MET A 77 8.62 32.32 19.82
N SER A 78 8.90 32.66 18.55
CA SER A 78 9.73 31.85 17.65
C SER A 78 10.91 32.66 17.11
N LEU A 79 12.10 32.06 17.18
CA LEU A 79 13.38 32.61 16.72
C LEU A 79 14.08 31.60 15.83
N GLU A 80 14.14 31.88 14.52
CA GLU A 80 14.56 30.91 13.51
C GLU A 80 15.59 31.52 12.55
N GLY A 81 16.74 30.86 12.37
CA GLY A 81 17.74 31.28 11.39
C GLY A 81 18.34 32.67 11.67
N LEU A 82 18.86 32.85 12.89
CA LEU A 82 19.47 34.10 13.36
C LEU A 82 20.95 33.87 13.71
N PRO A 83 21.84 33.73 12.71
CA PRO A 83 23.23 33.30 12.91
C PRO A 83 24.11 34.29 13.69
N MET A 84 23.82 35.59 13.61
CA MET A 84 24.57 36.65 14.31
C MET A 84 24.00 37.01 15.69
N MET A 85 22.91 36.34 16.11
CA MET A 85 22.25 36.67 17.37
C MET A 85 23.09 36.19 18.54
N VAL A 86 23.36 37.07 19.51
CA VAL A 86 24.25 36.80 20.65
C VAL A 86 23.55 36.91 22.01
N SER A 87 22.43 37.64 22.08
CA SER A 87 21.60 37.77 23.27
C SER A 87 20.16 38.15 22.87
N LEU A 88 19.16 37.91 23.72
CA LEU A 88 17.83 38.48 23.52
C LEU A 88 17.84 39.99 23.80
N CYS A 89 18.52 40.41 24.86
CA CYS A 89 18.71 41.81 25.27
C CYS A 89 19.83 41.89 26.30
N ASP A 90 20.60 42.97 26.28
CA ASP A 90 21.68 43.18 27.24
C ASP A 90 21.20 43.68 28.60
N ASN A 91 20.03 44.33 28.66
CA ASN A 91 19.44 44.91 29.88
C ASN A 91 18.42 44.00 30.62
N GLY A 92 18.34 42.71 30.25
CA GLY A 92 17.40 41.74 30.86
C GLY A 92 15.96 41.88 30.34
N ILE A 93 15.31 40.75 30.03
CA ILE A 93 13.92 40.68 29.57
C ILE A 93 13.09 39.83 30.54
N GLU A 94 11.86 40.24 30.85
CA GLU A 94 10.87 39.42 31.56
C GLU A 94 9.76 38.95 30.61
N LEU A 95 9.49 37.63 30.60
CA LEU A 95 8.48 36.96 29.77
C LEU A 95 7.45 36.22 30.66
N PRO A 96 6.62 36.93 31.44
CA PRO A 96 5.77 36.34 32.48
C PRO A 96 4.66 35.41 31.97
N GLU A 97 4.15 35.64 30.76
CA GLU A 97 2.99 34.91 30.17
C GLU A 97 3.40 33.96 29.03
N LEU A 98 4.70 33.69 28.85
CA LEU A 98 5.19 32.84 27.77
C LEU A 98 4.76 31.39 27.97
N LEU A 99 4.03 30.84 27.00
CA LEU A 99 3.52 29.46 26.99
C LEU A 99 4.33 28.57 26.05
N GLU A 100 4.74 29.11 24.91
CA GLU A 100 5.46 28.36 23.86
C GLU A 100 6.69 29.13 23.37
N LEU A 101 7.82 28.42 23.34
CA LEU A 101 9.10 28.93 22.85
C LEU A 101 9.67 27.97 21.79
N ILE A 102 9.93 28.50 20.60
CA ILE A 102 10.56 27.78 19.49
C ILE A 102 11.90 28.44 19.16
N LEU A 103 12.95 27.63 19.13
CA LEU A 103 14.33 28.05 18.83
C LEU A 103 14.87 27.17 17.71
N ASP A 104 15.31 27.79 16.61
CA ASP A 104 15.87 27.08 15.46
C ASP A 104 17.06 27.81 14.84
N CYS A 105 18.12 27.07 14.50
CA CYS A 105 19.31 27.60 13.81
C CYS A 105 19.92 28.84 14.53
N LEU A 106 20.23 28.71 15.82
CA LEU A 106 20.85 29.75 16.64
C LEU A 106 22.25 29.32 17.14
N PRO A 107 23.31 29.50 16.33
CA PRO A 107 24.62 28.86 16.57
C PRO A 107 25.43 29.48 17.72
N ASN A 108 25.21 30.73 18.13
CA ASN A 108 26.07 31.36 19.14
C ASN A 108 25.73 30.95 20.59
N PHE A 109 24.66 30.19 20.82
CA PHE A 109 24.23 29.84 22.17
C PHE A 109 24.68 28.44 22.54
N THR A 110 25.41 28.35 23.65
CA THR A 110 25.84 27.07 24.25
C THR A 110 24.86 26.57 25.31
N SER A 111 23.99 27.45 25.81
CA SER A 111 22.90 27.11 26.72
C SER A 111 21.67 27.99 26.55
N ILE A 112 20.49 27.52 26.97
CA ILE A 112 19.26 28.32 26.95
C ILE A 112 19.12 29.10 28.26
N TYR A 113 19.37 28.46 29.40
CA TYR A 113 19.27 29.08 30.73
C TYR A 113 20.65 29.48 31.27
N PRO A 114 20.73 30.52 32.11
CA PRO A 114 22.01 31.00 32.63
C PRO A 114 22.60 30.03 33.66
N ASP A 115 23.92 29.78 33.56
CA ASP A 115 24.71 29.08 34.59
C ASP A 115 25.42 30.11 35.48
N ASN A 116 25.58 29.81 36.78
CA ASN A 116 26.30 30.67 37.73
C ASN A 116 27.82 30.46 37.68
N SER A 117 28.31 29.51 36.88
CA SER A 117 29.73 29.13 36.83
C SER A 117 30.41 29.50 35.50
N THR A 118 31.35 30.46 35.58
CA THR A 118 32.38 30.85 34.57
C THR A 118 31.94 31.68 33.35
N SER A 119 32.88 32.47 32.82
CA SER A 119 32.70 33.46 31.73
C SER A 119 32.63 32.87 30.31
N GLU A 120 32.50 31.54 30.18
CA GLU A 120 32.62 30.81 28.90
C GLU A 120 31.26 30.37 28.31
N VAL A 121 30.15 30.49 29.05
CA VAL A 121 28.83 30.01 28.59
C VAL A 121 27.99 31.17 28.04
N GLN A 122 27.66 31.11 26.75
CA GLN A 122 26.76 32.06 26.12
C GLN A 122 25.32 31.55 26.20
N SER A 123 24.55 32.10 27.15
CA SER A 123 23.14 31.73 27.40
C SER A 123 22.15 32.64 26.66
N LEU A 124 21.06 32.07 26.15
CA LEU A 124 19.98 32.85 25.52
C LEU A 124 19.25 33.75 26.53
N LEU A 125 18.93 33.19 27.70
CA LEU A 125 18.31 33.89 28.83
C LEU A 125 19.40 34.36 29.80
N LYS A 126 19.37 35.65 30.19
CA LYS A 126 20.26 36.23 31.22
C LYS A 126 19.62 36.15 32.62
N LYS A 127 20.45 36.26 33.68
CA LYS A 127 20.02 36.16 35.09
C LYS A 127 18.86 37.12 35.41
N GLY A 128 17.75 36.59 35.92
CA GLY A 128 16.53 37.35 36.26
C GLY A 128 15.36 37.19 35.27
N VAL A 129 15.53 36.47 34.16
CA VAL A 129 14.40 36.16 33.26
C VAL A 129 13.58 35.01 33.85
N VAL A 130 12.40 35.34 34.38
CA VAL A 130 11.42 34.38 34.89
C VAL A 130 10.38 34.13 33.79
N SER A 131 10.28 32.89 33.27
CA SER A 131 9.21 32.44 32.38
C SER A 131 8.35 31.36 33.07
N PRO A 132 7.53 31.74 34.06
CA PRO A 132 6.90 30.83 35.03
C PRO A 132 5.86 29.86 34.42
N LYS A 133 5.36 30.16 33.21
CA LYS A 133 4.22 29.47 32.58
C LYS A 133 4.58 28.67 31.33
N LEU A 134 5.87 28.49 31.01
CA LEU A 134 6.26 27.81 29.79
C LEU A 134 5.73 26.36 29.79
N GLU A 135 4.87 26.02 28.83
CA GLU A 135 4.25 24.71 28.65
C GLU A 135 4.90 23.90 27.53
N LYS A 136 5.33 24.55 26.44
CA LYS A 136 5.97 23.90 25.29
C LYS A 136 7.32 24.54 24.96
N LEU A 137 8.33 23.69 24.81
CA LEU A 137 9.66 24.07 24.36
C LEU A 137 10.07 23.24 23.16
N GLU A 138 10.45 23.91 22.08
CA GLU A 138 10.93 23.31 20.85
C GLU A 138 12.30 23.88 20.48
N ILE A 139 13.28 23.00 20.32
CA ILE A 139 14.67 23.36 20.03
C ILE A 139 15.10 22.56 18.82
N SER A 140 15.59 23.23 17.78
CA SER A 140 16.03 22.59 16.53
C SER A 140 17.35 23.18 16.05
N ARG A 141 18.23 22.35 15.47
CA ARG A 141 19.47 22.79 14.77
C ARG A 141 20.33 23.79 15.54
N MET A 142 20.45 23.62 16.87
CA MET A 142 21.34 24.44 17.68
C MET A 142 22.71 23.77 17.79
N GLU A 143 23.57 23.98 16.77
CA GLU A 143 24.84 23.25 16.58
C GLU A 143 25.78 23.28 17.80
N ASN A 144 25.84 24.39 18.54
CA ASN A 144 26.75 24.56 19.69
C ASN A 144 26.06 24.36 21.06
N LEU A 145 24.78 23.98 21.08
CA LEU A 145 24.03 23.81 22.33
C LEU A 145 24.54 22.60 23.11
N LYS A 146 25.15 22.85 24.27
CA LYS A 146 25.72 21.80 25.14
C LYS A 146 24.78 21.36 26.25
N GLN A 147 23.98 22.29 26.77
CA GLN A 147 23.04 22.05 27.87
C GLN A 147 21.81 22.95 27.75
N ILE A 148 20.63 22.39 28.00
CA ILE A 148 19.40 23.18 28.05
C ILE A 148 19.30 23.87 29.42
N TRP A 149 19.48 23.09 30.50
CA TRP A 149 19.39 23.51 31.91
C TRP A 149 20.78 23.60 32.58
N PRO A 150 20.95 24.42 33.64
CA PRO A 150 22.22 24.55 34.35
C PRO A 150 22.58 23.32 35.21
N CYS A 151 23.88 23.07 35.43
CA CYS A 151 24.39 21.89 36.14
C CYS A 151 24.38 21.98 37.68
N GLN A 152 24.31 23.19 38.27
CA GLN A 152 24.47 23.37 39.73
C GLN A 152 23.13 23.62 40.45
N ASN A 153 22.79 22.68 41.33
CA ASN A 153 21.75 22.74 42.37
C ASN A 153 20.32 23.05 41.89
N TYR A 154 19.48 22.01 41.84
CA TYR A 154 18.05 22.14 42.13
C TYR A 154 17.87 22.67 43.55
N THR A 155 18.14 23.95 43.76
CA THR A 155 17.46 24.68 44.81
C THR A 155 16.01 24.82 44.37
N THR A 156 15.12 24.77 45.34
CA THR A 156 13.65 24.92 45.24
C THR A 156 13.17 26.13 44.42
N GLU A 157 14.06 27.00 43.98
CA GLU A 157 13.76 28.20 43.21
C GLU A 157 13.55 27.97 41.70
N ILE A 158 14.12 26.93 41.07
CA ILE A 158 13.90 26.64 39.61
C ILE A 158 12.73 25.68 39.39
N SER A 159 12.49 24.73 40.30
CA SER A 159 11.32 23.83 40.28
C SER A 159 9.99 24.56 40.45
N SER A 160 10.02 25.85 40.80
CA SER A 160 8.85 26.70 41.01
C SER A 160 8.39 27.49 39.75
N VAL A 161 9.02 27.29 38.58
CA VAL A 161 8.98 28.26 37.46
C VAL A 161 8.74 27.67 36.07
N SER A 162 8.44 26.38 35.89
CA SER A 162 8.10 25.86 34.56
C SER A 162 7.02 24.80 34.62
N MET A 163 5.90 25.06 33.94
CA MET A 163 4.77 24.14 33.75
C MET A 163 4.96 23.30 32.48
N LEU A 164 6.21 22.94 32.14
CA LEU A 164 6.54 22.29 30.88
C LEU A 164 5.78 20.97 30.75
N ARG A 165 4.92 20.90 29.74
CA ARG A 165 4.13 19.72 29.35
C ARG A 165 4.72 19.01 28.15
N GLN A 166 5.39 19.75 27.26
CA GLN A 166 5.98 19.19 26.05
C GLN A 166 7.40 19.73 25.80
N ILE A 167 8.33 18.82 25.54
CA ILE A 167 9.70 19.14 25.13
C ILE A 167 9.98 18.43 23.81
N ILE A 168 10.46 19.18 22.82
CA ILE A 168 10.85 18.67 21.52
C ILE A 168 12.26 19.17 21.21
N VAL A 169 13.19 18.26 20.94
CA VAL A 169 14.57 18.59 20.57
C VAL A 169 14.91 17.89 19.25
N ARG A 170 15.43 18.62 18.26
CA ARG A 170 15.79 18.09 16.94
C ARG A 170 17.17 18.53 16.50
N GLU A 171 17.97 17.66 15.90
CA GLU A 171 19.21 18.03 15.19
C GLU A 171 20.19 18.86 16.06
N CYS A 172 20.33 18.52 17.36
CA CYS A 172 21.19 19.23 18.31
C CYS A 172 22.39 18.37 18.72
N ASP A 173 23.36 18.22 17.81
CA ASP A 173 24.44 17.24 17.96
C ASP A 173 25.45 17.53 19.07
N SER A 174 25.58 18.77 19.56
CA SER A 174 26.45 19.09 20.71
C SER A 174 25.80 18.79 22.07
N LEU A 175 24.51 18.44 22.10
CA LEU A 175 23.79 18.21 23.34
C LEU A 175 24.15 16.84 23.91
N VAL A 176 24.91 16.80 25.00
CA VAL A 176 25.40 15.55 25.61
C VAL A 176 24.36 14.94 26.55
N ASN A 177 23.62 15.77 27.28
CA ASN A 177 22.56 15.34 28.18
C ASN A 177 21.36 16.27 28.01
N LEU A 178 20.17 15.68 27.90
CA LEU A 178 18.92 16.46 27.95
C LEU A 178 18.69 17.00 29.37
N PHE A 179 18.98 16.18 30.38
CA PHE A 179 18.88 16.52 31.80
C PHE A 179 20.24 16.32 32.49
N PRO A 180 20.98 17.41 32.82
CA PRO A 180 22.32 17.30 33.39
C PRO A 180 22.35 16.80 34.85
N THR A 181 21.24 16.92 35.58
CA THR A 181 21.07 16.45 36.96
C THR A 181 19.70 15.77 37.11
N ASN A 182 19.44 15.09 38.24
CA ASN A 182 18.26 14.26 38.49
C ASN A 182 16.97 14.89 37.91
N PRO A 183 16.38 14.32 36.83
CA PRO A 183 15.33 14.96 36.05
C PRO A 183 14.02 15.06 36.82
N LEU A 184 13.90 14.32 37.94
CA LEU A 184 12.64 14.11 38.64
C LEU A 184 11.89 15.43 38.79
N PRO A 185 12.36 16.51 39.45
CA PRO A 185 11.58 17.74 39.68
C PRO A 185 10.93 18.38 38.44
N LEU A 186 11.52 18.22 37.24
CA LEU A 186 11.01 18.77 35.98
C LEU A 186 9.90 17.89 35.36
N LEU A 187 9.85 16.61 35.72
CA LEU A 187 8.90 15.64 35.19
C LEU A 187 7.50 15.71 35.83
N ASN A 188 7.28 16.57 36.83
CA ASN A 188 6.00 16.72 37.53
C ASN A 188 4.86 17.18 36.61
N HIS A 189 5.18 17.93 35.56
CA HIS A 189 4.23 18.49 34.60
C HIS A 189 4.42 17.96 33.18
N LEU A 190 5.59 17.39 32.87
CA LEU A 190 5.93 16.92 31.53
C LEU A 190 5.03 15.74 31.15
N GLU A 191 4.33 15.84 30.04
CA GLU A 191 3.44 14.82 29.48
C GLU A 191 4.07 14.16 28.24
N ASP A 192 4.89 14.90 27.50
CA ASP A 192 5.38 14.51 26.18
C ASP A 192 6.83 14.92 25.94
N LEU A 193 7.66 13.96 25.56
CA LEU A 193 9.08 14.16 25.27
C LEU A 193 9.44 13.58 23.90
N GLU A 194 9.95 14.43 23.01
CA GLU A 194 10.48 14.03 21.71
C GLU A 194 11.94 14.47 21.53
N VAL A 195 12.80 13.56 21.09
CA VAL A 195 14.21 13.86 20.76
C VAL A 195 14.58 13.19 19.45
N HIS A 196 14.97 13.97 18.45
CA HIS A 196 15.25 13.50 17.09
C HIS A 196 16.65 13.93 16.62
N GLY A 197 17.43 13.04 16.04
CA GLY A 197 18.69 13.39 15.37
C GLY A 197 19.71 14.12 16.25
N CYS A 198 19.81 13.79 17.54
CA CYS A 198 20.78 14.41 18.47
C CYS A 198 21.91 13.41 18.77
N GLY A 199 22.99 13.47 17.99
CA GLY A 199 24.03 12.42 17.94
C GLY A 199 24.89 12.26 19.21
N SER A 200 24.93 13.23 20.13
CA SER A 200 25.78 13.14 21.34
C SER A 200 25.12 12.57 22.59
N ILE A 201 23.80 12.43 22.60
CA ILE A 201 23.07 11.94 23.78
C ILE A 201 23.35 10.46 23.98
N ARG A 202 24.04 10.11 25.09
CA ARG A 202 24.33 8.72 25.48
C ARG A 202 23.26 8.10 26.37
N VAL A 203 22.71 8.92 27.28
CA VAL A 203 21.69 8.54 28.26
C VAL A 203 20.62 9.61 28.29
N LEU A 204 19.34 9.23 28.21
CA LEU A 204 18.25 10.20 28.24
C LEU A 204 17.92 10.66 29.67
N PHE A 205 17.77 9.72 30.60
CA PHE A 205 17.46 9.99 32.00
C PHE A 205 18.53 9.41 32.94
N ASN A 206 19.26 10.29 33.62
CA ASN A 206 20.24 9.92 34.63
C ASN A 206 19.65 10.19 36.03
N ILE A 207 19.34 9.12 36.78
CA ILE A 207 18.68 9.17 38.08
C ILE A 207 19.66 8.71 39.17
N ASP A 208 19.88 9.54 40.17
CA ASP A 208 20.75 9.24 41.31
C ASP A 208 19.90 9.22 42.61
N PHE A 209 19.77 8.03 43.21
CA PHE A 209 19.01 7.83 44.45
C PHE A 209 19.81 8.15 45.72
N GLU A 210 21.14 8.14 45.68
CA GLU A 210 21.97 8.45 46.86
C GLU A 210 21.94 9.95 47.17
N SER A 211 21.76 10.78 46.14
CA SER A 211 21.69 12.23 46.26
C SER A 211 20.38 12.77 46.87
N VAL A 212 19.34 11.95 47.07
CA VAL A 212 18.01 12.41 47.50
C VAL A 212 17.37 11.47 48.54
N PHE A 213 17.66 11.71 49.82
CA PHE A 213 16.84 11.18 50.92
C PHE A 213 15.41 11.74 50.80
N GLY A 214 14.41 10.90 50.50
CA GLY A 214 12.97 11.27 50.62
C GLY A 214 12.06 11.08 49.40
N MET A 215 12.38 10.19 48.45
CA MET A 215 11.56 9.93 47.25
C MET A 215 10.43 8.88 47.44
N GLU A 216 9.85 8.74 48.64
CA GLU A 216 8.53 8.10 48.76
C GLU A 216 7.44 9.12 48.36
N GLY A 217 7.03 9.13 47.08
CA GLY A 217 5.84 9.88 46.64
C GLY A 217 5.96 10.72 45.36
N TYR A 218 7.11 10.72 44.67
CA TYR A 218 7.23 11.45 43.40
C TYR A 218 6.50 10.72 42.26
N VAL A 219 5.70 11.45 41.46
CA VAL A 219 4.94 10.88 40.34
C VAL A 219 5.09 11.78 39.11
N SER A 220 5.80 11.28 38.10
CA SER A 220 5.87 11.88 36.77
C SER A 220 4.50 11.84 36.08
N ARG A 221 4.20 12.89 35.30
CA ARG A 221 3.02 12.93 34.41
C ARG A 221 3.33 12.51 32.98
N LEU A 222 4.57 12.05 32.73
CA LEU A 222 5.05 11.71 31.39
C LEU A 222 4.23 10.54 30.83
N ARG A 223 3.63 10.76 29.66
CA ARG A 223 2.79 9.78 28.96
C ARG A 223 3.48 9.23 27.72
N ARG A 224 4.21 10.07 26.99
CA ARG A 224 4.86 9.68 25.73
C ARG A 224 6.34 10.05 25.72
N ILE A 225 7.16 9.10 25.25
CA ILE A 225 8.58 9.30 24.95
C ILE A 225 8.79 8.82 23.52
N LYS A 226 9.31 9.70 22.65
CA LYS A 226 9.76 9.36 21.30
C LYS A 226 11.22 9.76 21.14
N VAL A 227 12.07 8.80 20.85
CA VAL A 227 13.47 9.03 20.48
C VAL A 227 13.73 8.48 19.09
N ASP A 228 14.39 9.28 18.27
CA ASP A 228 14.65 8.94 16.88
C ASP A 228 16.06 9.38 16.47
N ASP A 229 16.78 8.52 15.77
CA ASP A 229 18.10 8.81 15.17
C ASP A 229 19.13 9.36 16.19
N LEU A 230 19.14 8.79 17.41
CA LEU A 230 20.12 9.16 18.44
C LEU A 230 21.33 8.24 18.38
N GLY A 231 22.28 8.57 17.51
CA GLY A 231 23.41 7.70 17.15
C GLY A 231 24.24 7.14 18.32
N LYS A 232 24.46 7.91 19.41
CA LYS A 232 25.23 7.44 20.59
C LYS A 232 24.36 6.96 21.76
N LEU A 233 23.03 6.96 21.64
CA LEU A 233 22.13 6.57 22.73
C LEU A 233 22.34 5.10 23.06
N LYS A 234 22.78 4.81 24.28
CA LYS A 234 22.96 3.43 24.79
C LYS A 234 21.83 3.02 25.73
N GLU A 235 21.31 3.96 26.52
CA GLU A 235 20.39 3.66 27.62
C GLU A 235 19.31 4.74 27.73
N MET A 236 18.06 4.35 27.99
CA MET A 236 17.01 5.33 28.26
C MET A 236 17.05 5.81 29.72
N TRP A 237 17.15 4.90 30.68
CA TRP A 237 17.32 5.20 32.11
C TRP A 237 18.59 4.59 32.68
N ARG A 238 19.43 5.43 33.27
CA ARG A 238 20.59 5.03 34.09
C ARG A 238 20.35 5.37 35.55
N ILE A 239 20.52 4.39 36.43
CA ILE A 239 20.19 4.52 37.85
C ILE A 239 21.42 4.24 38.70
N LYS A 240 21.78 5.20 39.54
CA LYS A 240 22.88 5.08 40.52
C LYS A 240 22.30 4.84 41.93
N GLY A 241 22.93 3.95 42.69
CA GLY A 241 22.59 3.67 44.10
C GLY A 241 21.60 2.52 44.35
N SER A 242 21.04 1.90 43.31
CA SER A 242 20.08 0.80 43.44
C SER A 242 20.72 -0.57 43.17
N ASN A 243 21.59 -1.03 44.07
CA ASN A 243 22.12 -2.41 43.99
C ASN A 243 21.12 -3.47 44.52
N ASN A 244 19.92 -3.05 44.94
CA ASN A 244 18.89 -3.93 45.48
C ASN A 244 17.67 -3.96 44.55
N SER A 245 17.35 -5.13 44.00
CA SER A 245 16.13 -5.45 43.22
C SER A 245 14.82 -5.26 44.00
N GLU A 246 14.89 -4.89 45.29
CA GLU A 246 13.76 -4.67 46.18
C GLU A 246 13.09 -3.29 46.04
N ILE A 247 13.74 -2.31 45.38
CA ILE A 247 13.20 -0.94 45.25
C ILE A 247 12.37 -0.82 43.97
N LEU A 248 11.05 -0.59 44.12
CA LEU A 248 10.15 -0.31 43.01
C LEU A 248 10.20 1.17 42.59
N VAL A 249 10.65 1.45 41.37
CA VAL A 249 10.63 2.80 40.78
C VAL A 249 9.22 3.10 40.27
N SER A 250 8.38 3.68 41.14
CA SER A 250 6.97 4.01 40.83
C SER A 250 6.74 5.40 40.21
N GLY A 251 7.82 6.16 40.03
CA GLY A 251 7.77 7.53 39.52
C GLY A 251 7.26 7.67 38.09
N PHE A 252 7.26 6.60 37.28
CA PHE A 252 6.94 6.64 35.84
C PHE A 252 5.67 5.85 35.47
N LYS A 253 4.80 5.56 36.43
CA LYS A 253 3.57 4.76 36.26
C LYS A 253 2.54 5.29 35.25
N ALA A 254 2.71 6.52 34.76
CA ALA A 254 1.80 7.20 33.84
C ALA A 254 2.22 7.09 32.36
N ILE A 255 3.37 6.50 32.04
CA ILE A 255 3.84 6.34 30.66
C ILE A 255 2.92 5.37 29.92
N GLU A 256 2.34 5.84 28.81
CA GLU A 256 1.42 5.11 27.93
C GLU A 256 2.14 4.61 26.66
N ARG A 257 3.13 5.35 26.16
CA ARG A 257 3.79 5.08 24.87
C ARG A 257 5.28 5.38 24.87
N ILE A 258 6.08 4.41 24.42
CA ILE A 258 7.53 4.55 24.21
C ILE A 258 7.85 4.16 22.76
N GLU A 259 8.54 5.05 22.05
CA GLU A 259 9.00 4.84 20.67
C GLU A 259 10.50 5.09 20.57
N ILE A 260 11.23 4.12 20.03
CA ILE A 260 12.67 4.17 19.81
C ILE A 260 12.93 3.79 18.35
N GLU A 261 13.33 4.74 17.54
CA GLU A 261 13.58 4.53 16.11
C GLU A 261 15.02 4.91 15.75
N ARG A 262 15.67 4.15 14.87
CA ARG A 262 17.00 4.48 14.29
C ARG A 262 18.09 4.77 15.34
N CYS A 263 17.98 4.19 16.54
CA CYS A 263 18.97 4.33 17.61
C CYS A 263 19.89 3.11 17.64
N TYR A 264 20.85 3.06 16.71
CA TYR A 264 21.67 1.87 16.44
C TYR A 264 22.44 1.35 17.65
N ASN A 265 22.97 2.24 18.49
CA ASN A 265 23.74 1.88 19.70
C ASN A 265 22.86 1.58 20.93
N PHE A 266 21.52 1.62 20.80
CA PHE A 266 20.61 1.45 21.93
C PHE A 266 20.66 0.03 22.48
N LYS A 267 21.08 -0.08 23.76
CA LYS A 267 21.29 -1.36 24.42
C LYS A 267 20.12 -1.76 25.30
N ASN A 268 19.72 -0.90 26.24
CA ASN A 268 18.75 -1.22 27.27
C ASN A 268 17.80 -0.04 27.59
N ILE A 269 16.56 -0.37 27.93
CA ILE A 269 15.62 0.59 28.53
C ILE A 269 16.11 1.00 29.92
N PHE A 270 16.51 0.05 30.76
CA PHE A 270 16.95 0.28 32.14
C PHE A 270 18.35 -0.27 32.40
N THR A 271 19.19 0.53 33.07
CA THR A 271 20.49 0.11 33.57
C THR A 271 20.60 0.43 35.07
N PRO A 272 20.75 -0.59 35.94
CA PRO A 272 20.87 -2.02 35.63
C PRO A 272 19.54 -2.67 35.19
N THR A 273 19.60 -3.74 34.38
CA THR A 273 18.42 -4.45 33.84
C THR A 273 17.58 -5.18 34.90
N THR A 274 18.13 -5.38 36.10
CA THR A 274 17.46 -5.95 37.27
C THR A 274 16.58 -4.94 38.03
N THR A 275 16.52 -3.68 37.57
CA THR A 275 15.73 -2.65 38.25
C THR A 275 14.23 -2.86 38.04
N ASN A 276 13.46 -2.79 39.12
CA ASN A 276 12.01 -2.95 39.07
C ASN A 276 11.31 -1.60 38.80
N PHE A 277 10.78 -1.42 37.60
CA PHE A 277 9.99 -0.24 37.22
C PHE A 277 8.50 -0.53 37.19
N ASP A 278 7.69 0.40 37.69
CA ASP A 278 6.24 0.36 37.51
C ASP A 278 5.86 1.12 36.23
N LEU A 279 5.67 0.39 35.13
CA LEU A 279 5.15 0.90 33.85
C LEU A 279 3.73 0.36 33.60
N ARG A 280 2.90 0.28 34.64
CA ARG A 280 1.55 -0.31 34.54
C ARG A 280 0.63 0.32 33.49
N ALA A 281 0.85 1.59 33.10
CA ALA A 281 0.05 2.29 32.11
C ALA A 281 0.56 2.11 30.67
N LEU A 282 1.72 1.45 30.46
CA LEU A 282 2.32 1.32 29.13
C LEU A 282 1.44 0.43 28.25
N THR A 283 0.87 1.02 27.21
CA THR A 283 0.03 0.32 26.22
C THR A 283 0.76 0.08 24.91
N THR A 284 1.76 0.90 24.57
CA THR A 284 2.45 0.82 23.28
C THR A 284 3.96 0.90 23.45
N TYR A 285 4.65 -0.07 22.88
CA TYR A 285 6.10 -0.09 22.80
C TYR A 285 6.54 -0.36 21.35
N ILE A 286 7.31 0.57 20.79
CA ILE A 286 7.83 0.49 19.42
C ILE A 286 9.34 0.62 19.47
N SER A 287 10.06 -0.36 18.93
CA SER A 287 11.52 -0.31 18.74
C SER A 287 11.86 -0.72 17.32
N TYR A 288 12.54 0.14 16.58
CA TYR A 288 12.93 -0.13 15.20
C TYR A 288 14.35 0.34 14.93
N ASN A 289 15.18 -0.53 14.33
CA ASN A 289 16.56 -0.25 13.93
C ASN A 289 17.44 0.12 15.14
N THR A 290 17.51 -0.81 16.09
CA THR A 290 18.25 -0.71 17.35
C THR A 290 19.22 -1.86 17.50
N GLY A 291 20.27 -1.72 18.32
CA GLY A 291 21.09 -2.87 18.71
C GLY A 291 22.08 -3.38 17.67
N LYS A 292 22.54 -2.54 16.74
CA LYS A 292 23.67 -2.87 15.87
C LYS A 292 24.96 -2.56 16.62
N ASP A 293 25.78 -3.58 16.87
CA ASP A 293 27.15 -3.39 17.35
C ASP A 293 27.99 -2.85 16.19
N LEU A 294 27.82 -1.57 15.87
CA LEU A 294 28.74 -0.86 15.01
C LEU A 294 30.04 -0.73 15.81
N GLU A 295 31.08 -1.49 15.41
CA GLU A 295 32.43 -1.26 15.90
C GLU A 295 32.73 0.24 15.75
N GLU A 296 33.29 0.88 16.78
CA GLU A 296 33.54 2.33 16.83
C GLU A 296 34.44 2.86 15.67
N GLY A 297 34.87 2.01 14.73
CA GLY A 297 35.63 2.36 13.54
C GLY A 297 34.83 2.80 12.31
N ASP A 298 33.52 2.52 12.20
CA ASP A 298 32.74 2.83 10.97
C ASP A 298 32.02 4.19 11.00
N ILE A 299 32.11 4.95 12.10
CA ILE A 299 31.56 6.32 12.22
C ILE A 299 32.66 7.40 12.06
N GLU A 300 33.92 7.01 11.83
CA GLU A 300 34.98 7.99 11.54
C GLU A 300 34.97 8.42 10.06
N ASN A 301 34.08 9.36 9.75
CA ASN A 301 34.37 10.41 8.77
C ASN A 301 33.52 11.66 9.01
N LYS A 302 33.80 12.35 10.12
CA LYS A 302 33.93 13.81 10.27
C LYS A 302 33.76 14.21 11.74
N SER A 303 34.87 14.35 12.45
CA SER A 303 35.22 15.54 13.25
C SER A 303 36.36 15.17 14.20
N THR A 304 37.57 15.60 13.84
CA THR A 304 38.69 15.67 14.77
C THR A 304 38.42 16.76 15.78
N ASN A 305 38.36 16.42 17.07
CA ASN A 305 39.22 17.00 18.12
C ASN A 305 38.83 16.48 19.52
N SER A 306 39.78 15.76 20.14
CA SER A 306 40.09 15.65 21.56
C SER A 306 38.99 15.99 22.59
N ASP A 307 38.27 14.98 23.07
CA ASP A 307 37.56 15.06 24.35
C ASP A 307 38.46 14.51 25.46
N GLN A 308 38.87 15.41 26.35
CA GLN A 308 39.49 15.06 27.63
C GLN A 308 38.46 14.34 28.50
N GLU A 309 38.82 13.14 28.94
CA GLU A 309 38.19 12.41 30.03
C GLU A 309 38.03 13.32 31.25
N ILE A 310 36.79 13.65 31.62
CA ILE A 310 36.49 14.09 32.98
C ILE A 310 36.48 12.83 33.84
N ASN A 311 37.67 12.55 34.38
CA ASN A 311 37.95 11.53 35.38
C ASN A 311 37.00 11.62 36.58
N GLY A 312 36.34 10.51 36.90
CA GLY A 312 35.61 10.35 38.16
C GLY A 312 34.63 9.17 38.20
N MET A 313 35.17 7.99 38.48
CA MET A 313 34.55 6.79 39.10
C MET A 313 34.41 5.51 38.24
N SER A 314 35.01 4.47 38.82
CA SER A 314 35.39 3.12 38.39
C SER A 314 34.49 2.37 37.41
N GLU A 315 35.17 1.78 36.43
CA GLU A 315 34.83 0.55 35.72
C GLU A 315 34.40 -0.55 36.68
N MET A 316 33.20 -1.07 36.47
CA MET A 316 32.85 -2.42 36.86
C MET A 316 32.06 -3.00 35.68
N ASP A 317 32.79 -3.37 34.63
CA ASP A 317 32.29 -4.14 33.51
C ASP A 317 31.92 -5.54 34.02
N ALA A 318 30.72 -5.66 34.58
CA ALA A 318 30.09 -6.95 34.77
C ALA A 318 29.77 -7.49 33.38
N TYR A 319 30.35 -8.64 33.05
CA TYR A 319 30.07 -9.45 31.86
C TYR A 319 28.54 -9.57 31.65
N ILE A 320 28.00 -8.75 30.72
CA ILE A 320 26.56 -8.73 30.42
C ILE A 320 26.33 -9.80 29.34
N PRO A 321 25.52 -10.84 29.60
CA PRO A 321 25.15 -11.81 28.57
C PRO A 321 24.52 -11.06 27.40
N ASN A 322 24.87 -11.43 26.16
CA ASN A 322 24.21 -10.96 24.93
C ASN A 322 22.70 -10.98 25.13
N ALA A 323 22.13 -9.81 25.39
CA ALA A 323 20.84 -9.68 26.04
C ALA A 323 19.74 -10.00 25.03
N THR A 324 19.06 -11.12 25.27
CA THR A 324 17.69 -11.38 24.81
C THR A 324 16.86 -10.13 25.11
N TYR A 325 16.32 -9.49 24.08
CA TYR A 325 15.33 -8.42 24.24
C TYR A 325 14.15 -8.94 25.09
N PRO A 326 13.57 -8.16 26.03
CA PRO A 326 13.74 -8.60 27.40
C PRO A 326 12.53 -9.22 28.03
N SER A 327 12.71 -10.48 28.43
CA SER A 327 11.95 -11.10 29.51
C SER A 327 11.88 -10.19 30.76
N TYR A 328 12.87 -9.32 31.00
CA TYR A 328 12.84 -8.34 32.10
C TYR A 328 11.73 -7.27 31.97
N LEU A 329 11.25 -6.93 30.78
CA LEU A 329 10.14 -5.96 30.60
C LEU A 329 8.77 -6.58 30.81
N LEU A 330 8.63 -7.90 30.69
CA LEU A 330 7.36 -8.61 30.86
C LEU A 330 6.73 -8.36 32.24
N HIS A 331 7.56 -8.06 33.25
CA HIS A 331 7.13 -7.76 34.62
C HIS A 331 6.76 -6.29 34.86
N ALA A 332 7.29 -5.36 34.06
CA ALA A 332 7.04 -3.92 34.24
C ALA A 332 5.74 -3.45 33.56
N CYS A 333 5.28 -4.14 32.51
CA CYS A 333 4.31 -3.63 31.54
C CYS A 333 3.07 -4.54 31.36
N HIS A 334 2.32 -4.82 32.43
CA HIS A 334 1.20 -5.79 32.37
C HIS A 334 0.04 -5.42 31.42
N HIS A 335 -0.15 -4.13 31.07
CA HIS A 335 -1.24 -3.65 30.20
C HIS A 335 -0.80 -3.35 28.76
N LEU A 336 0.36 -3.87 28.32
CA LEU A 336 0.84 -3.66 26.96
C LEU A 336 -0.19 -4.21 25.96
N GLN A 337 -0.62 -3.38 25.02
CA GLN A 337 -1.60 -3.70 23.98
C GLN A 337 -0.97 -3.84 22.60
N HIS A 338 0.09 -3.07 22.33
CA HIS A 338 0.79 -3.05 21.05
C HIS A 338 2.30 -3.15 21.27
N LEU A 339 2.90 -4.20 20.71
CA LEU A 339 4.34 -4.42 20.67
C LEU A 339 4.82 -4.48 19.21
N GLN A 340 5.69 -3.54 18.85
CA GLN A 340 6.35 -3.51 17.54
C GLN A 340 7.87 -3.57 17.73
N LEU A 341 8.51 -4.56 17.11
CA LEU A 341 9.97 -4.72 17.13
C LEU A 341 10.49 -4.86 15.70
N GLY A 342 11.60 -4.19 15.36
CA GLY A 342 12.27 -4.49 14.11
C GLY A 342 13.71 -4.04 13.93
N ASP A 343 14.38 -4.69 12.97
CA ASP A 343 15.79 -4.49 12.58
C ASP A 343 16.75 -4.43 13.80
N ASP A 344 16.60 -5.39 14.74
CA ASP A 344 17.49 -5.60 15.88
C ASP A 344 18.14 -6.99 15.79
N GLU A 345 19.45 -7.03 15.56
CA GLU A 345 20.21 -8.26 15.30
C GLU A 345 20.44 -9.11 16.55
N ARG A 346 20.15 -8.57 17.75
CA ARG A 346 20.32 -9.30 19.01
C ARG A 346 19.11 -10.16 19.36
N VAL A 347 17.98 -9.96 18.67
CA VAL A 347 16.71 -10.65 18.97
C VAL A 347 16.70 -12.04 18.33
N GLU A 348 17.20 -13.03 19.06
CA GLU A 348 17.05 -14.45 18.67
C GLU A 348 15.67 -15.00 19.07
N VAL A 349 15.17 -14.62 20.25
CA VAL A 349 13.89 -15.07 20.82
C VAL A 349 13.13 -13.86 21.34
N VAL A 350 11.88 -13.68 20.93
CA VAL A 350 11.04 -12.53 21.37
C VAL A 350 10.51 -12.73 22.79
N PHE A 351 9.99 -13.92 23.09
CA PHE A 351 9.47 -14.29 24.41
C PHE A 351 10.15 -15.56 24.92
N ASP A 352 11.15 -15.39 25.80
CA ASP A 352 11.80 -16.49 26.54
C ASP A 352 11.13 -16.67 27.91
N MET A 353 10.38 -17.77 28.03
CA MET A 353 9.59 -18.11 29.21
C MET A 353 10.31 -19.00 30.23
N ASP A 354 11.46 -19.56 29.86
CA ASP A 354 12.20 -20.52 30.68
C ASP A 354 13.35 -19.86 31.46
N SER A 355 13.66 -18.59 31.15
CA SER A 355 14.70 -17.78 31.79
C SER A 355 14.56 -17.67 33.32
N SER A 356 15.71 -17.69 34.02
CA SER A 356 15.81 -17.60 35.48
C SER A 356 15.21 -16.32 36.09
N CYS A 357 15.04 -15.24 35.30
CA CYS A 357 14.34 -14.03 35.72
C CYS A 357 12.91 -14.28 36.22
N ILE A 358 12.24 -15.32 35.70
CA ILE A 358 10.86 -15.66 36.08
C ILE A 358 10.82 -16.49 37.38
N ARG A 359 11.90 -17.21 37.73
CA ARG A 359 11.93 -18.20 38.83
C ARG A 359 12.32 -17.63 40.20
N GLU A 360 12.98 -16.47 40.29
CA GLU A 360 13.54 -15.92 41.54
C GLU A 360 12.75 -14.79 42.21
N LEU A 361 11.46 -14.57 41.90
CA LEU A 361 10.68 -13.55 42.63
C LEU A 361 10.27 -14.02 44.04
N PRO A 362 10.51 -13.22 45.09
CA PRO A 362 9.92 -13.44 46.40
C PRO A 362 8.40 -13.27 46.29
N THR A 363 7.66 -14.24 46.79
CA THR A 363 6.21 -14.17 46.96
C THR A 363 5.87 -13.03 47.93
N ILE A 364 5.66 -11.81 47.42
CA ILE A 364 5.15 -10.71 48.24
C ILE A 364 3.70 -11.06 48.59
N ARG A 365 3.52 -11.60 49.81
CA ARG A 365 2.26 -11.77 50.55
C ARG A 365 1.04 -12.17 49.70
N GLY A 366 0.96 -13.44 49.31
CA GLY A 366 -0.32 -14.10 49.03
C GLY A 366 -1.05 -13.74 47.72
N ALA A 367 -0.42 -13.01 46.78
CA ALA A 367 -0.97 -12.78 45.44
C ALA A 367 -0.49 -13.84 44.43
N GLN A 368 -1.36 -14.18 43.47
CA GLN A 368 -1.14 -15.16 42.39
C GLN A 368 0.08 -14.79 41.52
N SER A 369 0.72 -15.79 40.90
CA SER A 369 1.78 -15.59 39.90
C SER A 369 1.32 -14.64 38.79
N PRO A 370 2.11 -13.63 38.39
CA PRO A 370 1.67 -12.63 37.41
C PRO A 370 1.41 -13.28 36.04
N LEU A 371 0.26 -12.97 35.46
CA LEU A 371 -0.11 -13.35 34.09
C LEU A 371 0.75 -12.56 33.10
N LEU A 372 1.29 -13.24 32.08
CA LEU A 372 2.15 -12.63 31.07
C LEU A 372 1.30 -11.93 30.02
N LEU A 373 1.44 -10.60 29.94
CA LEU A 373 0.85 -9.72 28.93
C LEU A 373 -0.59 -10.09 28.51
N PRO A 374 -1.56 -10.19 29.44
CA PRO A 374 -2.92 -10.61 29.11
C PRO A 374 -3.67 -9.63 28.19
N TYR A 375 -3.20 -8.39 28.06
CA TYR A 375 -3.84 -7.33 27.26
C TYR A 375 -3.20 -7.10 25.88
N LEU A 376 -2.19 -7.89 25.49
CA LEU A 376 -1.53 -7.72 24.20
C LEU A 376 -2.49 -8.06 23.07
N ASN A 377 -2.76 -7.09 22.19
CA ASN A 377 -3.69 -7.20 21.05
C ASN A 377 -2.92 -7.35 19.73
N VAL A 378 -1.83 -6.59 19.57
CA VAL A 378 -1.08 -6.47 18.32
C VAL A 378 0.39 -6.78 18.57
N LEU A 379 0.93 -7.72 17.79
CA LEU A 379 2.34 -8.07 17.75
C LEU A 379 2.88 -7.92 16.32
N GLU A 380 3.80 -6.99 16.12
CA GLU A 380 4.42 -6.74 14.83
C GLU A 380 5.94 -6.90 14.91
N LEU A 381 6.49 -7.76 14.05
CA LEU A 381 7.90 -8.13 14.02
C LEU A 381 8.45 -7.91 12.62
N TYR A 382 9.41 -6.99 12.47
CA TYR A 382 9.91 -6.52 11.18
C TYR A 382 11.44 -6.71 11.06
N GLN A 383 11.94 -7.35 10.01
CA GLN A 383 13.38 -7.45 9.72
C GLN A 383 14.24 -8.05 10.84
N LEU A 384 13.69 -8.94 11.67
CA LEU A 384 14.44 -9.63 12.73
C LEU A 384 15.21 -10.82 12.14
N LYS A 385 16.40 -10.54 11.60
CA LYS A 385 17.21 -11.52 10.84
C LYS A 385 17.66 -12.72 11.67
N GLU A 386 17.98 -12.51 12.94
CA GLU A 386 18.50 -13.54 13.84
C GLU A 386 17.38 -14.31 14.58
N MET A 387 16.12 -13.85 14.49
CA MET A 387 15.01 -14.44 15.22
C MET A 387 14.71 -15.86 14.75
N SER A 388 14.87 -16.82 15.66
CA SER A 388 14.54 -18.23 15.44
C SER A 388 13.15 -18.60 15.97
N HIS A 389 12.73 -17.99 17.08
CA HIS A 389 11.45 -18.29 17.74
C HIS A 389 10.76 -17.00 18.21
N VAL A 390 9.44 -16.89 17.98
CA VAL A 390 8.63 -15.88 18.69
C VAL A 390 8.45 -16.32 20.14
N TRP A 391 8.17 -17.60 20.37
CA TRP A 391 7.87 -18.17 21.68
C TRP A 391 8.86 -19.29 22.00
N LYS A 392 9.65 -19.16 23.07
CA LYS A 392 10.50 -20.23 23.62
C LYS A 392 9.99 -20.60 25.01
N CYS A 393 9.38 -21.77 25.11
CA CYS A 393 8.73 -22.23 26.34
C CYS A 393 8.52 -23.74 26.32
N ASP A 394 8.86 -24.45 27.41
CA ASP A 394 8.31 -25.78 27.65
C ASP A 394 6.85 -25.67 28.14
N TRP A 395 5.93 -25.65 27.17
CA TRP A 395 4.49 -25.52 27.40
C TRP A 395 3.92 -26.61 28.30
N ASN A 396 4.62 -27.74 28.51
CA ASN A 396 4.17 -28.79 29.42
C ASN A 396 4.22 -28.36 30.89
N ASN A 397 5.09 -27.41 31.25
CA ASN A 397 5.17 -26.88 32.61
C ASN A 397 3.93 -26.06 32.99
N PHE A 398 3.20 -25.53 32.02
CA PHE A 398 1.93 -24.83 32.22
C PHE A 398 0.73 -25.78 32.37
N ILE A 399 0.91 -27.08 32.12
CA ILE A 399 -0.17 -28.10 32.15
C ILE A 399 -0.45 -28.60 33.58
N ILE A 400 0.38 -28.28 34.60
CA ILE A 400 0.11 -28.70 35.98
C ILE A 400 -1.01 -27.84 36.60
N PRO A 401 -2.18 -28.41 36.93
CA PRO A 401 -3.32 -27.66 37.43
C PRO A 401 -3.17 -27.36 38.93
N GLN A 402 -2.29 -26.44 39.31
CA GLN A 402 -2.33 -25.84 40.63
C GLN A 402 -3.04 -24.49 40.56
N ARG A 403 -4.37 -24.57 40.65
CA ARG A 403 -5.38 -23.48 40.64
C ARG A 403 -5.59 -22.83 39.27
N GLN A 404 -6.84 -22.89 38.79
CA GLN A 404 -7.31 -22.23 37.56
C GLN A 404 -6.80 -20.77 37.49
N PRO A 405 -5.94 -20.41 36.54
CA PRO A 405 -5.85 -19.02 36.15
C PRO A 405 -7.15 -18.71 35.38
N LEU A 406 -7.89 -17.67 35.80
CA LEU A 406 -9.09 -17.23 35.09
C LEU A 406 -8.76 -16.61 33.71
N GLU A 407 -7.48 -16.36 33.41
CA GLU A 407 -6.99 -15.70 32.20
C GLU A 407 -5.74 -16.43 31.67
N PHE A 408 -5.64 -16.61 30.36
CA PHE A 408 -4.51 -17.27 29.71
C PHE A 408 -3.47 -16.25 29.19
N PRO A 409 -2.17 -16.59 29.10
CA PRO A 409 -1.17 -15.73 28.47
C PRO A 409 -1.57 -15.40 27.02
N PHE A 410 -1.41 -14.14 26.61
CA PHE A 410 -1.72 -13.67 25.25
C PHE A 410 -3.16 -13.91 24.77
N GLN A 411 -4.12 -14.12 25.68
CA GLN A 411 -5.51 -14.43 25.32
C GLN A 411 -6.16 -13.34 24.46
N ASN A 412 -5.78 -12.08 24.62
CA ASN A 412 -6.35 -10.96 23.86
C ASN A 412 -5.66 -10.68 22.51
N LEU A 413 -4.66 -11.48 22.12
CA LEU A 413 -3.92 -11.26 20.89
C LEU A 413 -4.83 -11.47 19.67
N THR A 414 -5.02 -10.41 18.89
CA THR A 414 -5.88 -10.39 17.70
C THR A 414 -5.08 -10.36 16.40
N ASP A 415 -3.91 -9.71 16.39
CA ASP A 415 -3.16 -9.44 15.17
C ASP A 415 -1.69 -9.82 15.36
N ILE A 416 -1.17 -10.65 14.45
CA ILE A 416 0.25 -11.00 14.38
C ILE A 416 0.74 -10.73 12.95
N SER A 417 1.77 -9.90 12.84
CA SER A 417 2.43 -9.56 11.58
C SER A 417 3.93 -9.84 11.66
N LEU A 418 4.44 -10.66 10.73
CA LEU A 418 5.86 -10.93 10.54
C LEU A 418 6.26 -10.44 9.15
N TRP A 419 7.33 -9.65 9.07
CA TRP A 419 7.89 -9.20 7.80
C TRP A 419 9.40 -9.39 7.78
N ASN A 420 9.93 -10.00 6.72
CA ASN A 420 11.37 -10.08 6.46
C ASN A 420 12.18 -10.74 7.61
N CYS A 421 11.62 -11.79 8.23
CA CYS A 421 12.24 -12.55 9.32
C CYS A 421 12.71 -13.92 8.77
N HIS A 422 13.97 -14.03 8.36
CA HIS A 422 14.41 -15.18 7.55
C HIS A 422 14.82 -16.44 8.32
N LYS A 423 15.10 -16.40 9.64
CA LYS A 423 15.53 -17.59 10.41
C LYS A 423 14.39 -18.37 11.07
N ILE A 424 13.24 -17.75 11.27
CA ILE A 424 12.08 -18.40 11.86
C ILE A 424 11.50 -19.44 10.91
N LYS A 425 11.24 -20.64 11.43
CA LYS A 425 10.72 -21.77 10.66
C LYS A 425 9.22 -21.98 10.83
N TYR A 426 8.68 -21.65 12.00
CA TYR A 426 7.28 -21.76 12.32
C TYR A 426 6.84 -20.71 13.34
N LEU A 427 5.54 -20.42 13.37
CA LEU A 427 4.96 -19.40 14.26
C LEU A 427 4.39 -19.99 15.55
N PHE A 428 3.72 -21.15 15.47
CA PHE A 428 3.05 -21.76 16.61
C PHE A 428 3.50 -23.20 16.86
N SER A 429 3.60 -23.56 18.15
CA SER A 429 3.49 -24.96 18.57
C SER A 429 2.00 -25.35 18.77
N PRO A 430 1.65 -26.65 18.78
CA PRO A 430 0.27 -27.09 18.96
C PRO A 430 -0.33 -26.66 20.31
N LEU A 431 0.51 -26.55 21.34
CA LEU A 431 0.11 -26.07 22.67
C LEU A 431 -0.08 -24.55 22.70
N MET A 432 0.79 -23.78 22.04
CA MET A 432 0.67 -22.32 21.95
C MET A 432 -0.62 -21.90 21.24
N ALA A 433 -1.02 -22.63 20.19
CA ALA A 433 -2.25 -22.37 19.44
C ALA A 433 -3.54 -22.38 20.31
N LYS A 434 -3.52 -22.99 21.51
CA LYS A 434 -4.66 -22.96 22.44
C LYS A 434 -4.78 -21.64 23.20
N TYR A 435 -3.66 -20.96 23.44
CA TYR A 435 -3.62 -19.74 24.26
C TYR A 435 -3.98 -18.48 23.45
N VAL A 436 -3.78 -18.49 22.13
CA VAL A 436 -4.09 -17.39 21.19
C VAL A 436 -5.46 -17.53 20.51
N SER A 437 -6.49 -17.90 21.26
CA SER A 437 -7.83 -18.24 20.71
C SER A 437 -8.60 -17.06 20.08
N ASN A 438 -8.26 -15.81 20.42
CA ASN A 438 -8.90 -14.59 19.89
C ASN A 438 -8.25 -14.03 18.62
N LEU A 439 -7.28 -14.73 18.05
CA LEU A 439 -6.56 -14.31 16.85
C LEU A 439 -7.51 -14.10 15.66
N LYS A 440 -7.39 -12.94 15.00
CA LYS A 440 -8.21 -12.51 13.86
C LYS A 440 -7.39 -12.36 12.58
N TRP A 441 -6.15 -11.89 12.69
CA TRP A 441 -5.27 -11.63 11.56
C TRP A 441 -3.91 -12.30 11.78
N VAL A 442 -3.49 -13.11 10.81
CA VAL A 442 -2.10 -13.57 10.66
C VAL A 442 -1.57 -13.09 9.32
N ASN A 443 -0.50 -12.28 9.34
CA ASN A 443 0.20 -11.79 8.17
C ASN A 443 1.68 -12.20 8.24
N ILE A 444 2.17 -12.91 7.23
CA ILE A 444 3.58 -13.29 7.12
C ILE A 444 4.06 -12.95 5.72
N ASP A 445 5.05 -12.06 5.63
CA ASP A 445 5.56 -11.53 4.37
C ASP A 445 7.09 -11.56 4.32
N GLU A 446 7.68 -11.95 3.19
CA GLU A 446 9.14 -11.97 2.95
C GLU A 446 9.97 -12.79 3.98
N CYS A 447 9.38 -13.79 4.62
CA CYS A 447 10.07 -14.67 5.59
C CYS A 447 10.60 -15.95 4.91
N ASP A 448 11.75 -15.87 4.23
CA ASP A 448 12.25 -16.95 3.36
C ASP A 448 12.48 -18.31 4.04
N GLY A 449 12.92 -18.34 5.30
CA GLY A 449 13.15 -19.59 6.04
C GLY A 449 11.89 -20.21 6.66
N PHE A 450 10.74 -19.57 6.48
CA PHE A 450 9.48 -20.01 7.07
C PHE A 450 8.95 -21.25 6.34
N GLU A 451 8.87 -22.38 7.04
CA GLU A 451 8.52 -23.69 6.46
C GLU A 451 7.05 -24.06 6.67
N GLU A 452 6.49 -23.76 7.85
CA GLU A 452 5.13 -24.13 8.27
C GLU A 452 4.55 -23.12 9.27
N VAL A 453 3.24 -22.87 9.27
CA VAL A 453 2.64 -21.90 10.24
C VAL A 453 2.56 -22.51 11.65
N ILE A 454 2.21 -23.80 11.74
CA ILE A 454 2.12 -24.57 12.98
C ILE A 454 3.04 -25.79 12.86
N SER A 455 3.97 -25.94 13.80
CA SER A 455 4.89 -27.08 13.83
C SER A 455 4.31 -28.29 14.56
N ASP A 456 4.73 -29.49 14.16
CA ASP A 456 4.47 -30.76 14.86
C ASP A 456 5.42 -30.98 16.06
N ARG A 457 6.37 -30.07 16.30
CA ARG A 457 7.40 -30.17 17.34
C ARG A 457 7.11 -29.19 18.48
N ASP A 458 7.15 -29.69 19.71
CA ASP A 458 7.38 -28.86 20.90
C ASP A 458 8.89 -29.01 21.21
N ASP A 459 9.69 -27.96 21.07
CA ASP A 459 11.15 -27.99 21.32
C ASP A 459 11.45 -28.24 22.81
N GLU A 460 12.54 -28.83 23.32
CA GLU A 460 13.75 -29.46 22.80
C GLU A 460 14.16 -30.52 23.86
N ASN A 461 13.92 -31.81 23.60
CA ASN A 461 14.68 -32.97 24.13
C ASN A 461 14.00 -34.25 23.66
N GLY A 462 14.79 -35.13 23.05
CA GLY A 462 14.34 -36.45 22.62
C GLY A 462 13.93 -37.31 23.79
N GLU A 463 12.66 -37.28 24.15
CA GLU A 463 11.91 -38.43 24.63
C GLU A 463 10.48 -38.27 24.16
N ILE A 464 10.05 -39.19 23.29
CA ILE A 464 8.66 -39.34 22.90
C ILE A 464 7.90 -39.77 24.16
N THR A 465 7.49 -38.81 24.99
CA THR A 465 6.53 -39.10 26.05
C THR A 465 5.21 -39.40 25.37
N THR A 466 4.86 -40.67 25.40
CA THR A 466 3.59 -41.27 25.03
C THR A 466 2.44 -40.57 25.76
N SER A 467 1.98 -39.44 25.25
CA SER A 467 0.82 -38.71 25.77
C SER A 467 0.00 -38.11 24.62
N THR A 468 -0.06 -38.78 23.47
CA THR A 468 -0.88 -38.38 22.32
C THR A 468 -2.38 -38.73 22.48
N SER A 469 -2.83 -39.14 23.67
CA SER A 469 -4.17 -39.72 23.86
C SER A 469 -5.27 -38.76 24.35
N SER A 470 -5.00 -37.46 24.59
CA SER A 470 -6.02 -36.52 25.10
C SER A 470 -6.53 -35.46 24.11
N TYR A 471 -5.99 -35.35 22.89
CA TYR A 471 -6.32 -34.25 21.94
C TYR A 471 -7.64 -34.42 21.16
N LYS A 472 -8.64 -35.06 21.77
CA LYS A 472 -9.99 -35.17 21.18
C LYS A 472 -10.83 -33.98 21.65
N ASN A 473 -11.02 -32.99 20.77
CA ASN A 473 -12.02 -31.90 20.81
C ASN A 473 -11.58 -30.52 21.35
N THR A 474 -10.75 -29.77 20.62
CA THR A 474 -10.68 -28.30 20.81
C THR A 474 -10.53 -27.57 19.46
N THR A 475 -11.36 -26.55 19.23
CA THR A 475 -11.23 -25.56 18.15
C THR A 475 -10.12 -24.57 18.52
N PHE A 476 -9.07 -24.45 17.71
CA PHE A 476 -7.90 -23.64 18.05
C PHE A 476 -8.07 -22.14 17.76
N PHE A 477 -8.61 -21.76 16.59
CA PHE A 477 -8.72 -20.37 16.16
C PHE A 477 -10.15 -19.97 15.73
N PRO A 478 -11.15 -20.00 16.63
CA PRO A 478 -12.55 -19.76 16.27
C PRO A 478 -12.83 -18.38 15.65
N HIS A 479 -11.95 -17.40 15.90
CA HIS A 479 -12.12 -16.00 15.48
C HIS A 479 -11.25 -15.58 14.29
N LEU A 480 -10.42 -16.46 13.74
CA LEU A 480 -9.52 -16.10 12.63
C LEU A 480 -10.34 -15.66 11.41
N ASP A 481 -10.04 -14.48 10.87
CA ASP A 481 -10.73 -13.91 9.72
C ASP A 481 -9.79 -13.80 8.51
N PHE A 482 -8.53 -13.43 8.71
CA PHE A 482 -7.54 -13.23 7.65
C PHE A 482 -6.29 -14.07 7.87
N LEU A 483 -5.92 -14.83 6.85
CA LEU A 483 -4.61 -15.48 6.72
C LEU A 483 -3.96 -14.96 5.43
N VAL A 484 -2.87 -14.21 5.57
CA VAL A 484 -2.10 -13.63 4.47
C VAL A 484 -0.68 -14.17 4.54
N LEU A 485 -0.26 -14.85 3.48
CA LEU A 485 1.08 -15.40 3.32
C LEU A 485 1.66 -14.85 2.02
N SER A 486 2.79 -14.17 2.06
CA SER A 486 3.35 -13.49 0.90
C SER A 486 4.86 -13.65 0.83
N ASN A 487 5.40 -13.89 -0.36
CA ASN A 487 6.85 -13.99 -0.61
C ASN A 487 7.56 -15.01 0.31
N LEU A 488 6.99 -16.21 0.51
CA LEU A 488 7.56 -17.24 1.38
C LEU A 488 8.21 -18.35 0.55
N SER A 489 9.53 -18.26 0.36
CA SER A 489 10.27 -19.15 -0.54
C SER A 489 10.47 -20.58 -0.04
N SER A 490 10.34 -20.84 1.27
CA SER A 490 10.49 -22.19 1.85
C SER A 490 9.19 -22.78 2.40
N LEU A 491 8.06 -22.10 2.24
CA LEU A 491 6.78 -22.55 2.76
C LEU A 491 6.38 -23.87 2.07
N LYS A 492 6.45 -24.98 2.80
CA LYS A 492 6.10 -26.29 2.24
C LYS A 492 4.61 -26.58 2.40
N ARG A 493 4.06 -26.23 3.57
CA ARG A 493 2.68 -26.50 3.97
C ARG A 493 2.21 -25.44 4.96
N ILE A 494 0.89 -25.23 5.06
CA ILE A 494 0.34 -24.38 6.11
C ILE A 494 0.35 -25.09 7.48
N ASP A 495 0.19 -26.42 7.50
CA ASP A 495 0.11 -27.24 8.71
C ASP A 495 1.10 -28.43 8.68
N GLY A 496 1.75 -28.71 9.81
CA GLY A 496 2.82 -29.72 9.95
C GLY A 496 2.40 -31.19 9.97
N GLY A 497 1.10 -31.51 10.02
CA GLY A 497 0.63 -32.87 10.33
C GLY A 497 1.15 -33.98 9.40
N ASP A 498 2.05 -34.82 9.90
CA ASP A 498 2.64 -35.94 9.15
C ASP A 498 1.76 -37.21 9.17
N ILE A 499 1.17 -37.56 8.02
CA ILE A 499 0.42 -38.82 7.82
C ILE A 499 1.38 -40.02 7.63
N ARG A 500 2.70 -39.82 7.44
CA ARG A 500 3.63 -40.91 7.04
C ARG A 500 4.05 -41.88 8.16
N ARG A 501 3.71 -41.63 9.43
CA ARG A 501 4.11 -42.53 10.54
C ARG A 501 3.31 -43.83 10.69
N ARG A 502 2.58 -44.28 9.66
CA ARG A 502 1.76 -45.52 9.74
C ARG A 502 2.31 -46.75 9.00
N SER A 503 3.47 -46.69 8.37
CA SER A 503 4.02 -47.84 7.61
C SER A 503 5.38 -48.36 8.11
N GLY A 504 5.75 -48.13 9.37
CA GLY A 504 7.01 -48.62 9.94
C GLY A 504 6.81 -49.41 11.24
N GLN A 505 6.99 -50.73 11.18
CA GLN A 505 7.22 -51.67 12.29
C GLN A 505 6.28 -51.59 13.51
N ILE A 506 5.12 -52.24 13.42
CA ILE A 506 4.53 -52.87 14.61
C ILE A 506 5.21 -54.23 14.75
N SER A 507 6.03 -54.39 15.80
CA SER A 507 6.54 -55.68 16.22
C SER A 507 5.39 -56.66 16.39
N SER A 508 5.49 -57.80 15.72
CA SER A 508 4.47 -58.84 15.55
C SER A 508 4.19 -59.66 16.81
N THR A 509 4.02 -59.02 17.97
CA THR A 509 3.83 -59.75 19.25
C THR A 509 2.61 -59.30 20.05
N ILE A 510 1.87 -58.27 19.60
CA ILE A 510 0.68 -57.76 20.31
C ILE A 510 -0.61 -57.93 19.48
N ALA A 511 -0.49 -58.30 18.19
CA ALA A 511 -1.65 -58.44 17.30
C ALA A 511 -2.58 -59.61 17.68
N ASP A 512 -2.06 -60.65 18.34
CA ASP A 512 -2.85 -61.86 18.63
C ASP A 512 -3.68 -61.77 19.92
N THR A 513 -3.50 -60.72 20.75
CA THR A 513 -4.19 -60.61 22.06
C THR A 513 -5.38 -59.65 22.05
N ILE A 514 -5.61 -58.90 20.96
CA ILE A 514 -6.65 -57.86 20.88
C ILE A 514 -7.63 -58.12 19.73
N HIS A 515 -7.88 -59.39 19.38
CA HIS A 515 -8.86 -59.72 18.35
C HIS A 515 -10.31 -59.85 18.88
N ASP A 516 -10.53 -59.81 20.20
CA ASP A 516 -11.81 -60.25 20.78
C ASP A 516 -12.62 -59.17 21.54
N GLN A 517 -12.21 -57.90 21.52
CA GLN A 517 -13.00 -56.82 22.10
C GLN A 517 -12.99 -55.60 21.16
N PHE A 518 -14.18 -55.03 20.91
CA PHE A 518 -14.49 -53.88 20.05
C PHE A 518 -14.96 -54.18 18.61
N GLN A 519 -16.20 -54.68 18.50
CA GLN A 519 -17.10 -54.34 17.39
C GLN A 519 -17.54 -52.86 17.52
N SER A 520 -16.78 -51.95 16.93
CA SER A 520 -17.23 -50.62 16.46
C SER A 520 -16.11 -49.99 15.65
N VAL A 521 -16.14 -50.21 14.34
CA VAL A 521 -15.19 -49.63 13.38
C VAL A 521 -15.54 -48.16 13.14
N GLN A 522 -15.32 -47.36 14.17
CA GLN A 522 -15.37 -45.90 14.15
C GLN A 522 -14.22 -45.33 14.99
N VAL A 523 -13.05 -45.91 14.80
CA VAL A 523 -11.73 -45.48 15.28
C VAL A 523 -10.81 -46.02 14.17
N ILE A 524 -9.99 -45.26 13.42
CA ILE A 524 -8.89 -44.42 13.90
C ILE A 524 -8.59 -43.33 12.84
N ILE A 525 -9.33 -42.21 12.83
CA ILE A 525 -8.87 -40.94 12.23
C ILE A 525 -8.38 -40.09 13.40
N GLY A 526 -7.05 -39.99 13.57
CA GLY A 526 -6.44 -39.04 14.51
C GLY A 526 -6.86 -37.63 14.12
N ALA A 527 -7.07 -36.76 15.11
CA ALA A 527 -7.59 -35.42 14.90
C ALA A 527 -6.68 -34.64 13.93
N CYS A 528 -7.10 -34.50 12.67
CA CYS A 528 -6.41 -33.68 11.69
C CYS A 528 -6.91 -32.24 11.85
N TRP A 529 -6.05 -31.37 12.36
CA TRP A 529 -6.28 -29.94 12.56
C TRP A 529 -5.59 -29.19 11.43
N SER A 530 -6.23 -28.15 10.88
CA SER A 530 -5.63 -27.30 9.86
C SER A 530 -6.05 -25.85 10.07
N LEU A 531 -5.11 -24.92 10.03
CA LEU A 531 -5.36 -23.48 10.14
C LEU A 531 -6.31 -23.00 9.03
N CYS A 532 -6.25 -23.61 7.85
CA CYS A 532 -7.12 -23.31 6.70
C CYS A 532 -8.62 -23.49 7.01
N GLN A 533 -9.00 -24.23 8.06
CA GLN A 533 -10.42 -24.46 8.40
C GLN A 533 -11.13 -23.24 8.98
N TYR A 534 -10.38 -22.29 9.55
CA TYR A 534 -10.90 -21.18 10.34
C TYR A 534 -11.12 -19.84 9.59
N PRO A 535 -10.22 -19.37 8.70
CA PRO A 535 -10.26 -18.01 8.16
C PRO A 535 -11.45 -17.78 7.22
N ARG A 536 -11.88 -16.51 7.13
CA ARG A 536 -12.84 -16.04 6.12
C ARG A 536 -12.15 -15.70 4.80
N GLN A 537 -10.90 -15.29 4.85
CA GLN A 537 -10.09 -14.96 3.70
C GLN A 537 -8.70 -15.61 3.80
N ILE A 538 -8.32 -16.32 2.75
CA ILE A 538 -6.97 -16.82 2.54
C ILE A 538 -6.39 -16.08 1.35
N SER A 539 -5.24 -15.45 1.53
CA SER A 539 -4.48 -14.77 0.48
C SER A 539 -3.06 -15.31 0.47
N ILE A 540 -2.63 -15.83 -0.68
CA ILE A 540 -1.29 -16.39 -0.87
C ILE A 540 -0.69 -15.75 -2.10
N ASP A 541 0.49 -15.18 -1.94
CA ASP A 541 1.16 -14.42 -2.99
C ASP A 541 2.63 -14.84 -3.06
N ASN A 542 3.12 -15.21 -4.25
CA ASN A 542 4.53 -15.50 -4.50
C ASN A 542 5.13 -16.57 -3.54
N CYS A 543 4.40 -17.66 -3.28
CA CYS A 543 4.85 -18.79 -2.46
C CYS A 543 5.18 -20.01 -3.34
N ASP A 544 6.40 -20.02 -3.90
CA ASP A 544 6.81 -20.94 -4.97
C ASP A 544 7.18 -22.36 -4.51
N THR A 545 7.10 -22.72 -3.23
CA THR A 545 7.32 -24.10 -2.76
C THR A 545 6.05 -24.88 -2.44
N VAL A 546 4.90 -24.19 -2.36
CA VAL A 546 3.63 -24.82 -2.03
C VAL A 546 3.04 -25.48 -3.28
N SER A 547 3.18 -26.80 -3.38
CA SER A 547 2.59 -27.55 -4.48
C SER A 547 1.08 -27.78 -4.31
N ASN A 548 0.66 -28.07 -3.08
CA ASN A 548 -0.73 -28.34 -2.70
C ASN A 548 -1.06 -27.47 -1.49
N LEU A 549 -2.10 -26.64 -1.62
CA LEU A 549 -2.38 -25.65 -0.59
C LEU A 549 -3.28 -26.19 0.53
N ILE A 550 -4.48 -26.65 0.16
CA ILE A 550 -5.52 -27.03 1.12
C ILE A 550 -5.53 -28.55 1.22
N PRO A 551 -5.16 -29.13 2.37
CA PRO A 551 -5.23 -30.58 2.55
C PRO A 551 -6.66 -31.10 2.42
N TRP A 552 -6.82 -32.32 1.88
CA TRP A 552 -8.13 -32.92 1.61
C TRP A 552 -9.02 -33.00 2.88
N TYR A 553 -8.41 -33.27 4.03
CA TYR A 553 -9.09 -33.38 5.32
C TYR A 553 -9.53 -32.02 5.89
N ALA A 554 -8.92 -30.92 5.44
CA ALA A 554 -9.26 -29.55 5.83
C ALA A 554 -10.40 -29.01 4.96
N ALA A 555 -10.36 -29.29 3.66
CA ALA A 555 -11.31 -28.78 2.67
C ALA A 555 -12.79 -29.07 3.02
N GLY A 556 -13.08 -30.25 3.60
CA GLY A 556 -14.43 -30.61 4.05
C GLY A 556 -14.94 -29.82 5.27
N LYS A 557 -14.07 -29.13 6.01
CA LYS A 557 -14.38 -28.41 7.25
C LYS A 557 -14.38 -26.88 7.10
N MET A 558 -13.95 -26.35 5.95
CA MET A 558 -13.83 -24.90 5.65
C MET A 558 -15.19 -24.21 5.44
N LYS A 559 -16.02 -24.13 6.49
CA LYS A 559 -17.36 -23.56 6.40
C LYS A 559 -17.38 -22.02 6.42
N ARG A 560 -16.31 -21.34 6.84
CA ARG A 560 -16.28 -19.87 6.98
C ARG A 560 -15.63 -19.14 5.80
N LEU A 561 -14.91 -19.84 4.93
CA LEU A 561 -14.15 -19.23 3.84
C LEU A 561 -15.09 -18.52 2.85
N GLU A 562 -14.88 -17.21 2.68
CA GLU A 562 -15.62 -16.36 1.75
C GLU A 562 -14.75 -15.90 0.56
N LYS A 563 -13.44 -15.76 0.75
CA LYS A 563 -12.52 -15.26 -0.29
C LYS A 563 -11.25 -16.09 -0.34
N LEU A 564 -10.90 -16.57 -1.53
CA LEU A 564 -9.64 -17.25 -1.80
C LEU A 564 -8.87 -16.47 -2.88
N LYS A 565 -7.66 -16.03 -2.55
CA LYS A 565 -6.77 -15.34 -3.48
C LYS A 565 -5.43 -16.07 -3.53
N ILE A 566 -5.02 -16.48 -4.73
CA ILE A 566 -3.74 -17.13 -4.98
C ILE A 566 -3.07 -16.38 -6.13
N LYS A 567 -1.85 -15.90 -5.93
CA LYS A 567 -1.15 -15.07 -6.91
C LYS A 567 0.30 -15.51 -7.02
N PHE A 568 0.80 -15.58 -8.26
CA PHE A 568 2.20 -15.80 -8.58
C PHE A 568 2.85 -17.04 -7.92
N CYS A 569 2.06 -18.09 -7.62
CA CYS A 569 2.58 -19.35 -7.07
C CYS A 569 2.90 -20.34 -8.21
N LYS A 570 4.16 -20.36 -8.66
CA LYS A 570 4.54 -21.04 -9.91
C LYS A 570 4.55 -22.56 -9.84
N THR A 571 4.76 -23.13 -8.66
CA THR A 571 4.80 -24.60 -8.46
C THR A 571 3.48 -25.19 -7.98
N MET A 572 2.41 -24.40 -7.94
CA MET A 572 1.12 -24.87 -7.48
C MET A 572 0.48 -25.82 -8.50
N MET A 573 0.36 -27.10 -8.14
CA MET A 573 -0.22 -28.14 -8.99
C MET A 573 -1.73 -28.28 -8.78
N GLU A 574 -2.16 -28.25 -7.51
CA GLU A 574 -3.57 -28.36 -7.10
C GLU A 574 -3.86 -27.38 -5.96
N VAL A 575 -4.98 -26.64 -6.06
CA VAL A 575 -5.43 -25.76 -4.97
C VAL A 575 -5.97 -26.59 -3.79
N PHE A 576 -6.69 -27.67 -4.10
CA PHE A 576 -7.27 -28.61 -3.14
C PHE A 576 -6.64 -29.97 -3.37
N GLU A 577 -5.95 -30.51 -2.36
CA GLU A 577 -5.35 -31.84 -2.43
C GLU A 577 -6.43 -32.91 -2.64
N SER A 578 -6.23 -33.77 -3.64
CA SER A 578 -7.05 -34.96 -3.88
C SER A 578 -6.52 -36.18 -3.10
N ASP A 579 -7.39 -37.01 -2.51
CA ASP A 579 -6.98 -38.20 -1.75
C ASP A 579 -6.53 -39.31 -2.71
N SER A 580 -5.30 -39.19 -3.21
CA SER A 580 -4.61 -40.25 -3.92
C SER A 580 -3.39 -40.67 -3.12
N ILE A 581 -3.49 -41.84 -2.50
CA ILE A 581 -2.31 -42.65 -2.17
C ILE A 581 -1.56 -42.85 -3.49
N ASN A 582 -0.53 -42.03 -3.74
CA ASN A 582 0.44 -42.28 -4.79
C ASN A 582 1.10 -43.62 -4.48
N ASN A 583 0.64 -44.67 -5.16
CA ASN A 583 1.41 -45.91 -5.30
C ASN A 583 2.61 -45.59 -6.21
N ASP A 584 3.61 -44.89 -5.67
CA ASP A 584 4.94 -44.84 -6.25
C ASP A 584 5.64 -46.18 -5.98
N ASN A 585 5.21 -47.21 -6.71
CA ASN A 585 5.99 -48.43 -6.95
C ASN A 585 6.16 -48.59 -8.46
N ASN A 586 6.84 -47.63 -9.09
CA ASN A 586 7.46 -47.83 -10.39
C ASN A 586 8.91 -47.37 -10.30
N ASN A 587 9.76 -48.27 -9.78
CA ASN A 587 11.17 -48.45 -10.17
C ASN A 587 11.84 -49.53 -9.32
N VAL A 588 11.53 -50.82 -9.56
CA VAL A 588 12.50 -51.91 -9.40
C VAL A 588 12.21 -52.97 -10.46
N ASN A 589 13.29 -53.40 -11.11
CA ASN A 589 13.35 -54.35 -12.21
C ASN A 589 12.54 -55.63 -12.02
N VAL A 590 11.99 -56.11 -13.13
CA VAL A 590 11.45 -57.46 -13.29
C VAL A 590 12.61 -58.46 -13.20
N GLU A 591 12.63 -59.27 -12.15
CA GLU A 591 13.12 -60.65 -12.20
C GLU A 591 12.00 -61.58 -11.72
N GLU A 592 11.82 -62.66 -12.49
CA GLU A 592 10.77 -63.66 -12.39
C GLU A 592 10.80 -64.43 -11.06
N GLY A 593 9.63 -64.73 -10.49
CA GLY A 593 9.53 -65.67 -9.37
C GLY A 593 8.16 -65.70 -8.69
N ASN A 594 7.37 -66.72 -9.02
CA ASN A 594 6.01 -66.99 -8.54
C ASN A 594 5.82 -66.99 -7.01
N ALA A 595 4.75 -66.37 -6.50
CA ALA A 595 3.82 -66.95 -5.53
C ALA A 595 2.58 -66.05 -5.34
N ALA A 596 1.40 -66.62 -5.58
CA ALA A 596 0.13 -65.97 -5.39
C ALA A 596 -0.15 -65.65 -3.90
N LEU A 597 -0.43 -64.39 -3.60
CA LEU A 597 -1.19 -63.98 -2.41
C LEU A 597 -2.16 -62.86 -2.83
N THR A 598 -3.40 -63.26 -3.12
CA THR A 598 -4.55 -62.36 -3.24
C THR A 598 -4.77 -61.63 -1.91
N SER A 599 -4.60 -60.30 -1.89
CA SER A 599 -5.13 -59.45 -0.81
C SER A 599 -6.37 -58.70 -1.31
N PRO A 600 -7.40 -58.53 -0.45
CA PRO A 600 -8.71 -58.08 -0.89
C PRO A 600 -8.71 -56.58 -1.22
N THR A 601 -9.30 -56.23 -2.35
CA THR A 601 -9.58 -54.85 -2.73
C THR A 601 -10.64 -54.26 -1.79
N LEU A 602 -10.22 -53.43 -0.85
CA LEU A 602 -11.11 -52.54 -0.10
C LEU A 602 -11.58 -51.40 -1.04
N LYS A 603 -12.59 -51.68 -1.86
CA LYS A 603 -13.40 -50.65 -2.52
C LYS A 603 -14.33 -50.03 -1.47
N ASN A 604 -13.88 -49.01 -0.75
CA ASN A 604 -14.75 -48.07 -0.02
C ASN A 604 -13.94 -46.85 0.43
N ASN A 605 -13.57 -45.98 -0.51
CA ASN A 605 -13.08 -44.64 -0.21
C ASN A 605 -14.20 -43.64 -0.55
N ALA A 606 -14.90 -43.16 0.48
CA ALA A 606 -15.75 -41.99 0.33
C ALA A 606 -14.84 -40.78 0.12
N ILE A 607 -14.74 -40.30 -1.12
CA ILE A 607 -14.04 -39.06 -1.46
C ILE A 607 -14.62 -37.94 -0.57
N VAL A 608 -13.79 -37.35 0.30
CA VAL A 608 -14.20 -36.20 1.11
C VAL A 608 -14.32 -35.00 0.19
N VAL A 609 -15.54 -34.65 -0.18
CA VAL A 609 -15.83 -33.52 -1.05
C VAL A 609 -15.68 -32.20 -0.26
N PRO A 610 -14.86 -31.24 -0.74
CA PRO A 610 -14.76 -29.91 -0.15
C PRO A 610 -16.13 -29.25 -0.01
N GLN A 611 -16.48 -28.78 1.19
CA GLN A 611 -17.77 -28.12 1.46
C GLN A 611 -17.58 -26.59 1.52
N LEU A 612 -17.29 -25.98 0.37
CA LEU A 612 -16.99 -24.55 0.22
C LEU A 612 -18.26 -23.68 0.11
N SER A 613 -19.22 -23.94 1.01
CA SER A 613 -20.59 -23.41 0.92
C SER A 613 -20.74 -21.90 1.05
N ASN A 614 -19.74 -21.20 1.60
CA ASN A 614 -19.75 -19.75 1.79
C ASN A 614 -18.78 -18.99 0.89
N LEU A 615 -18.07 -19.68 -0.02
CA LEU A 615 -17.08 -19.06 -0.90
C LEU A 615 -17.78 -18.14 -1.91
N LYS A 616 -17.39 -16.85 -1.92
CA LYS A 616 -17.97 -15.78 -2.74
C LYS A 616 -17.02 -15.33 -3.84
N ILE A 617 -15.72 -15.26 -3.56
CA ILE A 617 -14.72 -14.74 -4.50
C ILE A 617 -13.55 -15.72 -4.59
N VAL A 618 -13.19 -16.08 -5.81
CA VAL A 618 -11.97 -16.83 -6.12
C VAL A 618 -11.17 -16.07 -7.16
N CYS A 619 -9.93 -15.76 -6.83
CA CYS A 619 -9.00 -15.04 -7.70
C CYS A 619 -7.70 -15.82 -7.77
N ILE A 620 -7.34 -16.30 -8.95
CA ILE A 620 -6.10 -17.05 -9.21
C ILE A 620 -5.33 -16.32 -10.31
N ILE A 621 -4.10 -15.91 -10.04
CA ILE A 621 -3.29 -15.13 -10.99
C ILE A 621 -1.89 -15.73 -11.06
N GLY A 622 -1.32 -15.93 -12.25
CA GLY A 622 0.11 -16.26 -12.39
C GLY A 622 0.53 -17.61 -11.80
N CYS A 623 -0.35 -18.62 -11.82
CA CYS A 623 -0.05 -19.97 -11.34
C CYS A 623 0.25 -20.88 -12.55
N ASP A 624 1.52 -20.96 -12.95
CA ASP A 624 1.92 -21.43 -14.28
C ASP A 624 1.68 -22.93 -14.52
N ILE A 625 1.83 -23.79 -13.50
CA ILE A 625 1.67 -25.25 -13.65
C ILE A 625 0.29 -25.78 -13.21
N LEU A 626 -0.60 -24.89 -12.76
CA LEU A 626 -1.91 -25.26 -12.26
C LEU A 626 -2.75 -25.87 -13.40
N SER A 627 -3.13 -27.14 -13.28
CA SER A 627 -3.86 -27.85 -14.34
C SER A 627 -5.37 -27.60 -14.34
N HIS A 628 -5.94 -27.38 -13.15
CA HIS A 628 -7.35 -27.11 -12.93
C HIS A 628 -7.58 -26.31 -11.63
N VAL A 629 -8.71 -25.59 -11.52
CA VAL A 629 -9.05 -24.82 -10.32
C VAL A 629 -9.93 -25.62 -9.35
N PHE A 630 -10.94 -26.28 -9.90
CA PHE A 630 -11.95 -27.02 -9.15
C PHE A 630 -12.10 -28.44 -9.68
N THR A 631 -12.55 -29.35 -8.85
CA THR A 631 -13.05 -30.65 -9.30
C THR A 631 -14.58 -30.66 -9.32
N PHE A 632 -15.20 -31.51 -10.14
CA PHE A 632 -16.65 -31.50 -10.32
C PHE A 632 -17.42 -31.67 -9.00
N SER A 633 -16.89 -32.48 -8.07
CA SER A 633 -17.49 -32.68 -6.75
C SER A 633 -17.57 -31.39 -5.92
N THR A 634 -16.60 -30.48 -6.06
CA THR A 634 -16.61 -29.17 -5.37
C THR A 634 -17.75 -28.26 -5.84
N LEU A 635 -18.21 -28.40 -7.08
CA LEU A 635 -19.22 -27.51 -7.68
C LEU A 635 -20.56 -27.53 -6.93
N GLU A 636 -20.97 -28.70 -6.41
CA GLU A 636 -22.23 -28.81 -5.64
C GLU A 636 -22.21 -27.96 -4.36
N SER A 637 -21.01 -27.61 -3.87
CA SER A 637 -20.82 -26.78 -2.68
C SER A 637 -20.78 -25.28 -2.98
N LEU A 638 -20.38 -24.84 -4.18
CA LEU A 638 -20.10 -23.43 -4.54
C LEU A 638 -21.35 -22.57 -4.81
N LYS A 639 -22.39 -22.70 -4.00
CA LYS A 639 -23.69 -22.01 -4.20
C LYS A 639 -23.65 -20.50 -3.94
N GLN A 640 -22.60 -20.01 -3.27
CA GLN A 640 -22.45 -18.60 -2.89
C GLN A 640 -21.46 -17.83 -3.78
N LEU A 641 -20.83 -18.50 -4.75
CA LEU A 641 -19.80 -17.91 -5.60
C LEU A 641 -20.41 -16.77 -6.44
N LYS A 642 -19.81 -15.59 -6.33
CA LYS A 642 -20.18 -14.36 -7.03
C LYS A 642 -19.19 -13.99 -8.13
N GLU A 643 -17.91 -14.21 -7.87
CA GLU A 643 -16.83 -13.77 -8.73
C GLU A 643 -15.78 -14.88 -8.86
N LEU A 644 -15.42 -15.18 -10.10
CA LEU A 644 -14.30 -16.05 -10.44
C LEU A 644 -13.39 -15.30 -11.43
N ARG A 645 -12.16 -15.05 -11.02
CA ARG A 645 -11.11 -14.42 -11.83
C ARG A 645 -9.92 -15.37 -11.93
N VAL A 646 -9.53 -15.72 -13.15
CA VAL A 646 -8.37 -16.58 -13.43
C VAL A 646 -7.52 -15.93 -14.51
N GLU A 647 -6.26 -15.63 -14.20
CA GLU A 647 -5.39 -14.85 -15.09
C GLU A 647 -3.99 -15.43 -15.17
N LYS A 648 -3.37 -15.41 -16.36
CA LYS A 648 -1.95 -15.77 -16.54
C LYS A 648 -1.57 -17.15 -15.99
N CYS A 649 -2.47 -18.13 -16.09
CA CYS A 649 -2.22 -19.52 -15.68
C CYS A 649 -1.96 -20.38 -16.93
N TYR A 650 -0.69 -20.49 -17.33
CA TYR A 650 -0.35 -20.99 -18.66
C TYR A 650 -0.58 -22.49 -18.87
N ALA A 651 -0.45 -23.37 -17.87
CA ALA A 651 -0.74 -24.81 -18.00
C ALA A 651 -2.21 -25.19 -17.75
N LEU A 652 -3.07 -24.22 -17.44
CA LEU A 652 -4.46 -24.47 -17.08
C LEU A 652 -5.24 -24.97 -18.30
N GLN A 653 -5.67 -26.23 -18.27
CA GLN A 653 -6.42 -26.86 -19.36
C GLN A 653 -7.93 -26.70 -19.19
N VAL A 654 -8.43 -26.84 -17.95
CA VAL A 654 -9.85 -26.70 -17.63
C VAL A 654 -10.04 -25.98 -16.32
N ILE A 655 -11.11 -25.19 -16.18
CA ILE A 655 -11.45 -24.60 -14.87
C ILE A 655 -11.93 -25.69 -13.92
N VAL A 656 -12.75 -26.62 -14.43
CA VAL A 656 -13.33 -27.73 -13.66
C VAL A 656 -12.91 -29.07 -14.25
N LYS A 657 -12.26 -29.90 -13.43
CA LYS A 657 -11.86 -31.28 -13.77
C LYS A 657 -12.95 -32.29 -13.42
N GLU A 658 -13.22 -33.23 -14.32
CA GLU A 658 -14.15 -34.34 -14.11
C GLU A 658 -13.44 -35.52 -13.42
N GLU A 659 -13.96 -35.99 -12.27
CA GLU A 659 -13.33 -37.05 -11.45
C GLU A 659 -13.96 -38.45 -11.64
N SER A 660 -15.21 -38.53 -12.12
CA SER A 660 -15.92 -39.78 -12.35
C SER A 660 -16.95 -39.60 -13.48
N GLU A 661 -17.40 -40.69 -14.11
CA GLU A 661 -18.51 -40.67 -15.06
C GLU A 661 -19.79 -40.24 -14.33
N THR A 662 -19.99 -38.93 -14.22
CA THR A 662 -21.15 -38.36 -13.56
C THR A 662 -22.34 -38.44 -14.50
N SER A 663 -23.42 -39.07 -14.03
CA SER A 663 -24.70 -39.04 -14.74
C SER A 663 -25.10 -37.59 -14.99
N SER A 664 -25.65 -37.29 -16.18
CA SER A 664 -26.04 -35.95 -16.63
C SER A 664 -26.86 -35.20 -15.57
N LYS A 665 -26.17 -34.38 -14.76
CA LYS A 665 -26.72 -33.53 -13.70
C LYS A 665 -26.77 -32.10 -14.21
N VAL A 666 -27.81 -31.38 -13.81
CA VAL A 666 -27.88 -29.93 -14.07
C VAL A 666 -27.12 -29.21 -12.96
N VAL A 667 -26.04 -28.52 -13.33
CA VAL A 667 -25.24 -27.68 -12.43
C VAL A 667 -25.82 -26.27 -12.46
N VAL A 668 -26.00 -25.66 -11.28
CA VAL A 668 -26.56 -24.31 -11.16
C VAL A 668 -25.62 -23.45 -10.33
N PHE A 669 -25.13 -22.35 -10.90
CA PHE A 669 -24.44 -21.28 -10.17
C PHE A 669 -25.42 -20.14 -9.91
N PRO A 670 -26.11 -20.09 -8.76
CA PRO A 670 -27.23 -19.19 -8.57
C PRO A 670 -26.81 -17.72 -8.38
N ARG A 671 -25.58 -17.46 -7.92
CA ARG A 671 -25.11 -16.15 -7.48
C ARG A 671 -23.91 -15.60 -8.26
N ILE A 672 -23.36 -16.34 -9.22
CA ILE A 672 -22.21 -15.86 -9.99
C ILE A 672 -22.65 -14.68 -10.86
N GLU A 673 -21.99 -13.55 -10.69
CA GLU A 673 -22.26 -12.26 -11.32
C GLU A 673 -21.17 -11.95 -12.36
N THR A 674 -19.90 -12.23 -12.01
CA THR A 674 -18.72 -11.94 -12.84
C THR A 674 -17.85 -13.19 -13.04
N LEU A 675 -17.44 -13.42 -14.28
CA LEU A 675 -16.46 -14.44 -14.66
C LEU A 675 -15.40 -13.82 -15.58
N GLU A 676 -14.14 -13.90 -15.17
CA GLU A 676 -13.01 -13.31 -15.88
C GLU A 676 -11.93 -14.37 -16.12
N LEU A 677 -11.58 -14.55 -17.39
CA LEU A 677 -10.55 -15.44 -17.89
C LEU A 677 -9.62 -14.61 -18.77
N ASP A 678 -8.37 -14.44 -18.35
CA ASP A 678 -7.41 -13.56 -19.04
C ASP A 678 -6.06 -14.26 -19.22
N ASP A 679 -5.51 -14.23 -20.43
CA ASP A 679 -4.19 -14.78 -20.74
C ASP A 679 -4.03 -16.26 -20.31
N LEU A 680 -4.90 -17.13 -20.84
CA LEU A 680 -4.94 -18.57 -20.56
C LEU A 680 -4.72 -19.39 -21.84
N PRO A 681 -3.45 -19.54 -22.30
CA PRO A 681 -3.12 -20.06 -23.63
C PRO A 681 -3.51 -21.53 -23.87
N ASN A 682 -3.51 -22.38 -22.83
CA ASN A 682 -3.84 -23.80 -22.95
C ASN A 682 -5.25 -24.15 -22.45
N LEU A 683 -6.09 -23.16 -22.13
CA LEU A 683 -7.43 -23.42 -21.63
C LEU A 683 -8.33 -23.95 -22.74
N GLU A 684 -8.79 -25.20 -22.62
CA GLU A 684 -9.68 -25.87 -23.58
C GLU A 684 -11.17 -25.57 -23.31
N GLY A 685 -11.55 -25.38 -22.03
CA GLY A 685 -12.94 -25.18 -21.62
C GLY A 685 -13.13 -24.87 -20.13
N PHE A 686 -14.30 -24.33 -19.77
CA PHE A 686 -14.69 -24.22 -18.35
C PHE A 686 -14.96 -25.60 -17.76
N PHE A 687 -15.71 -26.45 -18.49
CA PHE A 687 -15.95 -27.85 -18.14
C PHE A 687 -16.25 -28.68 -19.39
N LEU A 688 -15.53 -29.80 -19.56
CA LEU A 688 -15.60 -30.63 -20.78
C LEU A 688 -16.66 -31.75 -20.73
N GLY A 689 -17.22 -32.06 -19.56
CA GLY A 689 -18.26 -33.10 -19.44
C GLY A 689 -19.63 -32.63 -19.97
N MET A 690 -20.51 -33.58 -20.30
CA MET A 690 -21.82 -33.34 -20.94
C MET A 690 -22.93 -32.84 -19.97
N ASN A 691 -22.55 -32.13 -18.90
CA ASN A 691 -23.49 -31.61 -17.91
C ASN A 691 -24.08 -30.26 -18.36
N ASN A 692 -25.34 -30.01 -17.99
CA ASN A 692 -26.03 -28.76 -18.35
C ASN A 692 -25.81 -27.72 -17.25
N PHE A 693 -25.41 -26.50 -17.62
CA PHE A 693 -25.14 -25.39 -16.70
C PHE A 693 -26.23 -24.32 -16.76
N ARG A 694 -26.61 -23.79 -15.60
CA ARG A 694 -27.50 -22.62 -15.48
C ARG A 694 -26.80 -21.51 -14.69
N TRP A 695 -26.87 -20.29 -15.26
CA TRP A 695 -26.20 -19.08 -14.76
C TRP A 695 -27.23 -17.95 -14.57
N PRO A 696 -28.16 -18.03 -13.60
CA PRO A 696 -29.29 -17.10 -13.50
C PRO A 696 -28.91 -15.64 -13.24
N SER A 697 -27.74 -15.41 -12.64
CA SER A 697 -27.27 -14.09 -12.20
C SER A 697 -26.09 -13.54 -13.00
N LEU A 698 -25.54 -14.33 -13.94
CA LEU A 698 -24.33 -13.97 -14.68
C LEU A 698 -24.59 -12.77 -15.60
N ASP A 699 -23.82 -11.72 -15.36
CA ASP A 699 -23.95 -10.38 -15.92
C ASP A 699 -22.74 -10.06 -16.79
N ASN A 700 -21.55 -10.34 -16.25
CA ASN A 700 -20.28 -9.93 -16.83
C ASN A 700 -19.41 -11.14 -17.11
N VAL A 701 -19.06 -11.34 -18.38
CA VAL A 701 -18.11 -12.37 -18.81
C VAL A 701 -17.01 -11.68 -19.60
N MET A 702 -15.77 -11.84 -19.15
CA MET A 702 -14.58 -11.31 -19.81
C MET A 702 -13.68 -12.49 -20.16
N ILE A 703 -13.37 -12.65 -21.46
CA ILE A 703 -12.51 -13.70 -21.97
C ILE A 703 -11.49 -13.06 -22.92
N ASN A 704 -10.25 -13.00 -22.47
CA ASN A 704 -9.16 -12.35 -23.16
C ASN A 704 -8.00 -13.34 -23.33
N ASP A 705 -7.36 -13.32 -24.50
CA ASP A 705 -6.12 -14.04 -24.79
C ASP A 705 -6.17 -15.55 -24.41
N CYS A 706 -7.28 -16.23 -24.75
CA CYS A 706 -7.53 -17.66 -24.52
C CYS A 706 -7.61 -18.48 -25.83
N PRO A 707 -6.48 -18.69 -26.58
CA PRO A 707 -6.44 -19.30 -27.91
C PRO A 707 -7.06 -20.68 -28.07
N GLN A 708 -6.85 -21.57 -27.10
CA GLN A 708 -7.28 -22.97 -27.18
C GLN A 708 -8.71 -23.21 -26.68
N LEU A 709 -9.43 -22.16 -26.25
CA LEU A 709 -10.77 -22.32 -25.70
C LEU A 709 -11.75 -22.70 -26.82
N LEU A 710 -12.06 -24.01 -26.93
CA LEU A 710 -12.89 -24.56 -28.00
C LEU A 710 -14.39 -24.48 -27.69
N VAL A 711 -14.72 -24.70 -26.42
CA VAL A 711 -16.08 -24.77 -25.89
C VAL A 711 -16.07 -24.27 -24.45
N PHE A 712 -17.00 -23.39 -24.08
CA PHE A 712 -17.13 -22.98 -22.68
C PHE A 712 -17.62 -24.15 -21.80
N THR A 713 -18.78 -24.72 -22.12
CA THR A 713 -19.26 -25.98 -21.51
C THR A 713 -19.78 -26.95 -22.57
N SER A 714 -19.46 -28.24 -22.50
CA SER A 714 -19.88 -29.23 -23.51
C SER A 714 -21.40 -29.50 -23.53
N GLY A 715 -22.06 -29.44 -22.36
CA GLY A 715 -23.54 -29.50 -22.26
C GLY A 715 -24.20 -28.11 -22.35
N GLU A 716 -25.54 -28.03 -22.36
CA GLU A 716 -26.28 -26.76 -22.52
C GLU A 716 -25.96 -25.72 -21.44
N SER A 717 -25.78 -24.46 -21.82
CA SER A 717 -25.46 -23.35 -20.92
C SER A 717 -26.49 -22.22 -21.04
N LYS A 718 -27.26 -21.96 -19.98
CA LYS A 718 -28.35 -20.96 -19.97
C LYS A 718 -28.02 -19.78 -19.06
N SER A 719 -27.80 -18.60 -19.65
CA SER A 719 -27.45 -17.34 -18.97
C SER A 719 -28.45 -16.21 -19.33
N PRO A 720 -29.63 -16.13 -18.68
CA PRO A 720 -30.71 -15.24 -19.12
C PRO A 720 -30.43 -13.73 -18.97
N LYS A 721 -29.48 -13.34 -18.12
CA LYS A 721 -29.11 -11.92 -17.91
C LYS A 721 -27.95 -11.45 -18.80
N LEU A 722 -27.14 -12.38 -19.32
CA LEU A 722 -25.94 -12.07 -20.06
C LEU A 722 -26.30 -11.58 -21.47
N ARG A 723 -25.96 -10.33 -21.77
CA ARG A 723 -26.24 -9.71 -23.08
C ARG A 723 -25.02 -9.69 -24.00
N TYR A 724 -23.85 -9.48 -23.41
CA TYR A 724 -22.58 -9.31 -24.12
C TYR A 724 -21.47 -10.12 -23.46
N ILE A 725 -20.48 -10.51 -24.26
CA ILE A 725 -19.17 -10.96 -23.77
C ILE A 725 -18.16 -9.88 -24.09
N ARG A 726 -17.28 -9.58 -23.13
CA ARG A 726 -16.14 -8.70 -23.33
C ARG A 726 -14.90 -9.51 -23.68
N THR A 727 -14.19 -9.07 -24.70
CA THR A 727 -12.91 -9.61 -25.13
C THR A 727 -11.90 -8.46 -25.22
N SER A 728 -10.65 -8.78 -25.55
CA SER A 728 -9.61 -7.79 -25.82
C SER A 728 -9.93 -6.89 -27.03
N LEU A 729 -10.86 -7.30 -27.90
CA LEU A 729 -11.36 -6.51 -29.02
C LEU A 729 -12.57 -5.63 -28.64
N GLY A 730 -13.31 -5.97 -27.57
CA GLY A 730 -14.46 -5.18 -27.12
C GLY A 730 -15.70 -6.03 -26.81
N LYS A 731 -16.90 -5.50 -27.05
CA LYS A 731 -18.17 -6.16 -26.68
C LYS A 731 -18.77 -6.92 -27.85
N HIS A 732 -19.10 -8.19 -27.63
CA HIS A 732 -19.75 -9.06 -28.61
C HIS A 732 -21.14 -9.49 -28.13
N SER A 733 -22.15 -9.42 -29.00
CA SER A 733 -23.52 -9.89 -28.74
C SER A 733 -23.58 -11.41 -28.63
N LEU A 734 -24.30 -11.96 -27.65
CA LEU A 734 -24.58 -13.40 -27.59
C LEU A 734 -25.85 -13.76 -28.40
N GLU A 735 -25.70 -14.24 -29.63
CA GLU A 735 -26.80 -14.91 -30.34
C GLU A 735 -26.87 -16.43 -30.04
N CYS A 736 -25.76 -17.05 -29.61
CA CYS A 736 -25.64 -18.50 -29.47
C CYS A 736 -25.51 -19.00 -28.00
N GLY A 737 -25.63 -18.13 -27.00
CA GLY A 737 -25.33 -18.48 -25.58
C GLY A 737 -23.83 -18.69 -25.33
N LEU A 738 -23.42 -19.12 -24.13
CA LEU A 738 -22.01 -19.29 -23.75
C LEU A 738 -21.30 -20.46 -24.46
N ASN A 739 -22.05 -21.38 -25.09
CA ASN A 739 -21.48 -22.57 -25.74
C ASN A 739 -21.14 -22.29 -27.20
N PHE A 740 -20.08 -21.55 -27.36
CA PHE A 740 -19.47 -21.31 -28.64
C PHE A 740 -18.80 -22.59 -29.18
N ARG A 741 -18.73 -22.73 -30.51
CA ARG A 741 -18.01 -23.83 -31.18
C ARG A 741 -16.92 -23.24 -32.08
N GLY A 742 -15.65 -23.43 -31.73
CA GLY A 742 -14.49 -23.07 -32.55
C GLY A 742 -13.26 -22.61 -31.74
N THR A 743 -12.08 -22.57 -32.36
CA THR A 743 -10.80 -22.15 -31.76
C THR A 743 -10.65 -20.63 -31.68
N ILE A 744 -10.40 -20.08 -30.50
CA ILE A 744 -10.39 -18.63 -30.21
C ILE A 744 -8.99 -18.02 -30.41
N ASN A 745 -8.34 -18.11 -31.58
CA ASN A 745 -7.01 -17.49 -31.76
C ASN A 745 -7.06 -15.95 -31.56
N GLN A 746 -6.60 -15.44 -30.41
CA GLN A 746 -6.69 -14.02 -30.00
C GLN A 746 -5.34 -13.29 -29.83
N THR A 747 -4.20 -13.97 -29.98
CA THR A 747 -2.89 -13.46 -29.55
C THR A 747 -2.17 -12.55 -30.56
N ALA A 748 -2.75 -12.34 -31.74
CA ALA A 748 -2.43 -11.32 -32.74
C ALA A 748 -3.69 -11.21 -33.61
N LEU A 749 -3.94 -10.11 -34.35
CA LEU A 749 -4.95 -10.19 -35.42
C LEU A 749 -4.62 -11.42 -36.26
N PRO A 750 -5.45 -12.49 -36.19
CA PRO A 750 -5.01 -13.76 -36.70
C PRO A 750 -5.00 -13.66 -38.23
N SER A 751 -4.09 -14.41 -38.86
CA SER A 751 -4.04 -14.55 -40.31
C SER A 751 -5.44 -14.70 -40.91
N SER A 752 -5.64 -14.11 -42.09
CA SER A 752 -6.91 -13.74 -42.73
C SER A 752 -8.01 -14.80 -42.85
N ASP A 753 -7.75 -16.06 -42.47
CA ASP A 753 -8.66 -17.19 -42.62
C ASP A 753 -9.48 -17.53 -41.36
N SER A 754 -9.05 -17.17 -40.14
CA SER A 754 -9.80 -17.54 -38.90
C SER A 754 -10.90 -16.55 -38.50
N ILE A 755 -10.87 -15.33 -39.05
CA ILE A 755 -11.74 -14.19 -38.72
C ILE A 755 -13.20 -14.38 -39.20
N ILE A 756 -13.43 -15.28 -40.16
CA ILE A 756 -14.64 -15.31 -41.02
C ILE A 756 -15.61 -16.46 -40.64
N SER A 757 -15.28 -17.31 -39.66
CA SER A 757 -16.12 -18.46 -39.33
C SER A 757 -17.42 -18.06 -38.63
N LYS A 758 -18.54 -18.27 -39.33
CA LYS A 758 -19.91 -18.12 -38.81
C LYS A 758 -20.09 -19.07 -37.61
N GLY A 759 -20.26 -18.52 -36.40
CA GLY A 759 -20.44 -19.31 -35.16
C GLY A 759 -19.48 -19.00 -34.02
N MET A 760 -18.51 -18.09 -34.20
CA MET A 760 -17.53 -17.72 -33.18
C MET A 760 -17.97 -16.47 -32.34
N PRO A 761 -17.85 -16.49 -31.00
CA PRO A 761 -18.23 -15.41 -30.08
C PRO A 761 -17.47 -14.13 -30.33
N CYS A 762 -16.17 -14.26 -30.54
CA CYS A 762 -15.21 -13.17 -30.64
C CYS A 762 -15.00 -12.71 -32.09
N SER A 763 -15.91 -13.07 -32.99
CA SER A 763 -15.86 -12.65 -34.40
C SER A 763 -16.45 -11.27 -34.60
N PHE A 764 -16.03 -10.62 -35.70
CA PHE A 764 -16.60 -9.35 -36.16
C PHE A 764 -18.11 -9.43 -36.47
N TYR A 765 -18.66 -10.63 -36.73
CA TYR A 765 -20.10 -10.84 -36.94
C TYR A 765 -20.97 -10.44 -35.73
N ASN A 766 -20.43 -10.65 -34.52
CA ASN A 766 -21.13 -10.39 -33.27
C ASN A 766 -20.64 -9.12 -32.59
N LEU A 767 -19.66 -8.42 -33.16
CA LEU A 767 -19.06 -7.24 -32.54
C LEU A 767 -20.06 -6.09 -32.52
N VAL A 768 -20.34 -5.58 -31.31
CA VAL A 768 -21.22 -4.43 -31.06
C VAL A 768 -20.38 -3.19 -30.74
N GLU A 769 -19.29 -3.37 -30.01
CA GLU A 769 -18.36 -2.28 -29.67
C GLU A 769 -16.93 -2.78 -29.87
N LEU A 770 -16.17 -2.09 -30.71
CA LEU A 770 -14.72 -2.29 -30.84
C LEU A 770 -14.04 -1.39 -29.81
N SER A 771 -13.46 -1.96 -28.77
CA SER A 771 -12.78 -1.21 -27.71
C SER A 771 -11.38 -1.80 -27.49
N MET A 772 -10.36 -1.14 -28.03
CA MET A 772 -8.96 -1.55 -27.87
C MET A 772 -8.16 -0.46 -27.16
N ARG A 773 -7.30 -0.88 -26.22
CA ARG A 773 -6.40 0.01 -25.48
C ARG A 773 -4.99 -0.57 -25.45
N ASP A 774 -3.98 0.26 -25.70
CA ASP A 774 -2.55 -0.07 -25.56
C ASP A 774 -2.13 -1.31 -26.39
N ARG A 775 -2.69 -1.47 -27.60
CA ARG A 775 -2.33 -2.55 -28.53
C ARG A 775 -1.75 -2.00 -29.83
N ASP A 776 -0.52 -2.38 -30.12
CA ASP A 776 0.17 -2.06 -31.37
C ASP A 776 -0.15 -3.09 -32.45
N VAL A 777 -1.20 -2.81 -33.22
CA VAL A 777 -1.60 -3.59 -34.38
C VAL A 777 -1.35 -2.81 -35.66
N ALA A 778 -0.90 -3.48 -36.73
CA ALA A 778 -0.66 -2.81 -38.02
C ALA A 778 -1.98 -2.42 -38.73
N THR A 779 -3.02 -3.23 -38.57
CA THR A 779 -4.34 -3.03 -39.16
C THR A 779 -5.40 -3.23 -38.10
N ILE A 780 -6.31 -2.27 -37.92
CA ILE A 780 -7.36 -2.39 -36.89
C ILE A 780 -8.54 -3.23 -37.41
N ILE A 781 -9.13 -2.85 -38.54
CA ILE A 781 -10.21 -3.61 -39.18
C ILE A 781 -9.71 -4.08 -40.56
N PRO A 782 -9.40 -5.38 -40.73
CA PRO A 782 -8.93 -5.91 -42.00
C PRO A 782 -10.04 -5.99 -43.05
N PHE A 783 -9.65 -5.98 -44.33
CA PHE A 783 -10.58 -5.96 -45.47
C PHE A 783 -11.64 -7.08 -45.41
N ASN A 784 -11.22 -8.29 -45.03
CA ASN A 784 -12.08 -9.47 -44.91
C ASN A 784 -13.14 -9.36 -43.80
N ALA A 785 -12.96 -8.46 -42.82
CA ALA A 785 -13.88 -8.27 -41.71
C ALA A 785 -15.02 -7.29 -42.03
N LEU A 786 -14.84 -6.41 -43.03
CA LEU A 786 -15.76 -5.29 -43.32
C LEU A 786 -17.21 -5.73 -43.58
N LEU A 787 -17.40 -6.84 -44.29
CA LEU A 787 -18.73 -7.38 -44.61
C LEU A 787 -19.48 -7.90 -43.38
N HIS A 788 -18.78 -8.11 -42.26
CA HIS A 788 -19.30 -8.76 -41.06
C HIS A 788 -19.65 -7.79 -39.94
N LEU A 789 -19.33 -6.50 -40.08
CA LEU A 789 -19.58 -5.45 -39.07
C LEU A 789 -21.05 -4.98 -38.99
N GLN A 790 -22.00 -5.85 -39.30
CA GLN A 790 -23.42 -5.47 -39.41
C GLN A 790 -24.03 -5.06 -38.06
N LYS A 791 -23.44 -5.48 -36.93
CA LYS A 791 -23.89 -5.14 -35.57
C LYS A 791 -23.03 -4.09 -34.87
N LEU A 792 -21.94 -3.65 -35.49
CA LEU A 792 -21.03 -2.71 -34.86
C LEU A 792 -21.74 -1.37 -34.68
N GLU A 793 -21.82 -0.90 -33.44
CA GLU A 793 -22.46 0.36 -33.05
C GLU A 793 -21.43 1.43 -32.66
N GLU A 794 -20.33 1.01 -32.02
CA GLU A 794 -19.34 1.93 -31.46
C GLU A 794 -17.90 1.46 -31.74
N ILE A 795 -17.01 2.41 -32.06
CA ILE A 795 -15.56 2.19 -32.12
C ILE A 795 -14.90 3.13 -31.12
N HIS A 796 -14.10 2.58 -30.21
CA HIS A 796 -13.30 3.31 -29.24
C HIS A 796 -11.87 2.76 -29.22
N LEU A 797 -10.92 3.52 -29.72
CA LEU A 797 -9.52 3.10 -29.78
C LEU A 797 -8.65 4.07 -28.99
N LYS A 798 -7.73 3.52 -28.20
CA LYS A 798 -6.82 4.29 -27.37
C LYS A 798 -5.40 3.71 -27.40
N SER A 799 -4.38 4.52 -27.68
CA SER A 799 -2.97 4.09 -27.67
C SER A 799 -2.64 2.94 -28.65
N CYS A 800 -3.18 2.95 -29.87
CA CYS A 800 -2.82 2.00 -30.94
C CYS A 800 -1.89 2.68 -31.95
N ASN A 801 -0.60 2.80 -31.62
CA ASN A 801 0.33 3.69 -32.33
C ASN A 801 0.86 3.12 -33.65
N SER A 802 0.77 1.80 -33.85
CA SER A 802 1.28 1.16 -35.07
C SER A 802 0.32 1.13 -36.26
N ALA A 803 -0.97 1.44 -36.05
CA ALA A 803 -1.99 1.32 -37.08
C ALA A 803 -1.97 2.52 -38.04
N GLU A 804 -1.76 2.29 -39.34
CA GLU A 804 -1.78 3.36 -40.34
C GLU A 804 -3.20 3.76 -40.80
N GLU A 805 -4.13 2.80 -40.76
CA GLU A 805 -5.51 2.97 -41.20
C GLU A 805 -6.51 2.23 -40.28
N LEU A 806 -7.69 2.84 -40.07
CA LEU A 806 -8.74 2.25 -39.23
C LEU A 806 -9.45 1.11 -39.96
N PHE A 807 -9.85 1.32 -41.22
CA PHE A 807 -10.40 0.28 -42.10
C PHE A 807 -9.44 0.02 -43.26
N GLU A 808 -8.99 -1.23 -43.37
CA GLU A 808 -8.18 -1.68 -44.50
C GLU A 808 -9.07 -1.92 -45.72
N VAL A 809 -8.72 -1.26 -46.82
CA VAL A 809 -9.43 -1.36 -48.08
C VAL A 809 -8.49 -1.99 -49.10
N GLY A 810 -8.84 -3.18 -49.62
CA GLY A 810 -7.93 -4.02 -50.39
C GLY A 810 -7.29 -3.33 -51.61
N LEU A 811 -5.97 -3.48 -51.74
CA LEU A 811 -5.16 -3.04 -52.88
C LEU A 811 -4.75 -4.24 -53.74
N GLN A 812 -5.58 -4.71 -54.68
CA GLN A 812 -5.13 -5.17 -56.01
C GLN A 812 -6.21 -5.79 -56.88
N GLY A 813 -6.02 -5.57 -58.18
CA GLY A 813 -6.86 -5.99 -59.28
C GLY A 813 -6.87 -7.51 -59.49
N GLY A 814 -8.08 -8.03 -59.66
CA GLY A 814 -8.31 -9.46 -59.88
C GLY A 814 -9.78 -9.86 -60.02
N LEU A 815 -10.74 -9.03 -59.60
CA LEU A 815 -12.17 -9.29 -59.78
C LEU A 815 -12.86 -8.08 -60.42
N SER A 816 -13.14 -8.23 -61.71
CA SER A 816 -14.26 -7.68 -62.50
C SER A 816 -14.83 -6.31 -62.10
N GLU A 817 -14.58 -5.28 -62.92
CA GLU A 817 -15.38 -4.08 -63.34
C GLU A 817 -16.51 -3.47 -62.45
N LEU A 818 -16.74 -3.93 -61.22
CA LEU A 818 -17.88 -3.57 -60.37
C LEU A 818 -17.40 -2.94 -59.05
N GLN A 819 -17.81 -1.71 -58.82
CA GLN A 819 -17.63 -1.00 -57.54
C GLN A 819 -18.35 -1.77 -56.42
N THR A 820 -17.61 -2.18 -55.38
CA THR A 820 -18.16 -2.88 -54.21
C THR A 820 -18.55 -1.86 -53.15
N VAL A 821 -19.84 -1.80 -52.82
CA VAL A 821 -20.35 -0.95 -51.73
C VAL A 821 -20.51 -1.78 -50.47
N VAL A 822 -19.79 -1.43 -49.41
CA VAL A 822 -19.90 -2.08 -48.09
C VAL A 822 -20.61 -1.14 -47.14
N LYS A 823 -21.78 -1.57 -46.64
CA LYS A 823 -22.55 -0.82 -45.64
C LYS A 823 -22.25 -1.34 -44.25
N ILE A 824 -21.92 -0.42 -43.33
CA ILE A 824 -21.78 -0.69 -41.90
C ILE A 824 -22.95 0.02 -41.21
N PRO A 825 -24.15 -0.61 -41.19
CA PRO A 825 -25.40 0.09 -41.01
C PRO A 825 -25.65 0.58 -39.60
N ASN A 826 -25.06 -0.05 -38.57
CA ASN A 826 -25.37 0.25 -37.17
C ASN A 826 -24.35 1.16 -36.49
N LEU A 827 -23.24 1.51 -37.14
CA LEU A 827 -22.19 2.32 -36.53
C LEU A 827 -22.70 3.74 -36.28
N ARG A 828 -22.67 4.18 -35.01
CA ARG A 828 -23.17 5.46 -34.53
C ARG A 828 -22.07 6.40 -34.07
N GLN A 829 -21.00 5.86 -33.49
CA GLN A 829 -19.95 6.63 -32.87
C GLN A 829 -18.56 6.05 -33.14
N VAL A 830 -17.60 6.94 -33.43
CA VAL A 830 -16.17 6.64 -33.54
C VAL A 830 -15.41 7.58 -32.62
N ASN A 831 -14.67 7.04 -31.66
CA ASN A 831 -13.75 7.76 -30.78
C ASN A 831 -12.33 7.22 -30.92
N LEU A 832 -11.38 8.08 -31.28
CA LEU A 832 -9.99 7.74 -31.52
C LEU A 832 -9.11 8.61 -30.64
N GLU A 833 -8.28 8.02 -29.78
CA GLU A 833 -7.40 8.72 -28.84
C GLU A 833 -5.96 8.16 -28.93
N TRP A 834 -4.95 9.02 -28.98
CA TRP A 834 -3.53 8.58 -28.94
C TRP A 834 -3.20 7.54 -30.01
N LEU A 835 -3.50 7.84 -31.29
CA LEU A 835 -3.19 6.96 -32.42
C LEU A 835 -2.10 7.59 -33.30
N ASP A 836 -0.86 7.61 -32.82
CA ASP A 836 0.20 8.40 -33.45
C ASP A 836 0.63 7.88 -34.83
N GLY A 837 0.38 6.62 -35.19
CA GLY A 837 0.65 6.09 -36.53
C GLY A 837 -0.49 6.26 -37.54
N LEU A 838 -1.69 6.64 -37.08
CA LEU A 838 -2.88 6.69 -37.92
C LEU A 838 -2.78 7.82 -38.94
N LYS A 839 -2.71 7.49 -40.23
CA LYS A 839 -2.64 8.46 -41.34
C LYS A 839 -4.00 8.76 -41.93
N TYR A 840 -4.89 7.76 -41.98
CA TYR A 840 -6.21 7.84 -42.61
C TYR A 840 -7.26 7.03 -41.82
N LEU A 841 -8.53 7.41 -41.87
CA LEU A 841 -9.60 6.51 -41.42
C LEU A 841 -9.70 5.29 -42.36
N TRP A 842 -9.64 5.51 -43.66
CA TRP A 842 -9.44 4.47 -44.69
C TRP A 842 -8.92 5.14 -45.96
N LYS A 843 -8.19 4.41 -46.81
CA LYS A 843 -7.78 4.95 -48.11
C LYS A 843 -8.94 4.83 -49.09
N SER A 844 -9.42 5.96 -49.60
CA SER A 844 -10.40 5.95 -50.68
C SER A 844 -9.79 5.34 -51.94
N ASN A 845 -10.58 4.56 -52.67
CA ASN A 845 -10.19 4.02 -53.96
C ASN A 845 -11.43 3.83 -54.86
N GLN A 846 -11.22 3.64 -56.16
CA GLN A 846 -12.30 3.57 -57.15
C GLN A 846 -13.13 2.28 -57.06
N TRP A 847 -12.62 1.25 -56.38
CA TRP A 847 -13.21 -0.09 -56.37
C TRP A 847 -14.10 -0.33 -55.15
N MET A 848 -13.94 0.42 -54.06
CA MET A 848 -14.63 0.19 -52.80
C MET A 848 -15.18 1.47 -52.16
N VAL A 849 -16.47 1.44 -51.82
CA VAL A 849 -17.13 2.53 -51.10
C VAL A 849 -17.66 2.02 -49.77
N LEU A 850 -17.23 2.64 -48.67
CA LEU A 850 -17.76 2.39 -47.34
C LEU A 850 -18.92 3.36 -47.05
N GLU A 851 -20.09 2.83 -46.70
CA GLU A 851 -21.26 3.60 -46.31
C GLU A 851 -21.56 3.46 -44.81
N PHE A 852 -21.74 4.59 -44.12
CA PHE A 852 -22.03 4.66 -42.69
C PHE A 852 -23.38 5.36 -42.44
N PRO A 853 -24.51 4.72 -42.81
CA PRO A 853 -25.81 5.38 -42.89
C PRO A 853 -26.39 5.84 -41.56
N ASN A 854 -25.80 5.46 -40.42
CA ASN A 854 -26.22 5.86 -39.08
C ASN A 854 -25.11 6.51 -38.24
N LEU A 855 -23.95 6.84 -38.82
CA LEU A 855 -22.86 7.47 -38.07
C LEU A 855 -23.24 8.89 -37.69
N THR A 856 -23.25 9.17 -36.38
CA THR A 856 -23.69 10.45 -35.82
C THR A 856 -22.58 11.27 -35.19
N SER A 857 -21.54 10.62 -34.65
CA SER A 857 -20.48 11.32 -33.92
C SER A 857 -19.11 10.75 -34.27
N VAL A 858 -18.16 11.64 -34.56
CA VAL A 858 -16.73 11.31 -34.74
C VAL A 858 -15.90 12.20 -33.84
N SER A 859 -15.09 11.59 -32.98
CA SER A 859 -14.17 12.26 -32.05
C SER A 859 -12.76 11.72 -32.27
N ILE A 860 -11.79 12.62 -32.48
CA ILE A 860 -10.39 12.29 -32.75
C ILE A 860 -9.49 13.18 -31.89
N HIS A 861 -8.67 12.56 -31.05
CA HIS A 861 -7.82 13.26 -30.09
C HIS A 861 -6.40 12.73 -30.15
N LEU A 862 -5.41 13.63 -30.27
CA LEU A 862 -3.99 13.28 -30.19
C LEU A 862 -3.59 12.16 -31.18
N CYS A 863 -4.02 12.29 -32.44
CA CYS A 863 -3.63 11.41 -33.54
C CYS A 863 -2.67 12.16 -34.46
N ASN A 864 -1.38 12.21 -34.11
CA ASN A 864 -0.47 13.20 -34.68
C ASN A 864 -0.07 12.95 -36.13
N SER A 865 -0.11 11.71 -36.64
CA SER A 865 0.20 11.41 -38.05
C SER A 865 -0.99 11.54 -39.00
N LEU A 866 -2.18 11.91 -38.50
CA LEU A 866 -3.38 12.00 -39.32
C LEU A 866 -3.22 13.12 -40.34
N GLU A 867 -3.27 12.80 -41.64
CA GLU A 867 -3.05 13.78 -42.70
C GLU A 867 -4.31 14.60 -43.00
N HIS A 868 -5.46 13.93 -42.99
CA HIS A 868 -6.80 14.48 -43.17
C HIS A 868 -7.82 13.51 -42.55
N VAL A 869 -9.03 13.97 -42.27
CA VAL A 869 -10.07 13.12 -41.65
C VAL A 869 -10.93 12.45 -42.71
N PHE A 870 -11.37 13.19 -43.72
CA PHE A 870 -12.25 12.71 -44.78
C PHE A 870 -11.72 13.11 -46.17
N THR A 871 -12.05 12.33 -47.19
CA THR A 871 -11.98 12.78 -48.59
C THR A 871 -13.37 13.14 -49.13
N CYS A 872 -13.44 13.80 -50.29
CA CYS A 872 -14.72 14.14 -50.93
C CYS A 872 -15.64 12.94 -51.13
N SER A 873 -15.08 11.80 -51.57
CA SER A 873 -15.84 10.57 -51.80
C SER A 873 -16.41 10.01 -50.48
N MET A 874 -15.73 10.20 -49.36
CA MET A 874 -16.20 9.76 -48.03
C MET A 874 -17.37 10.59 -47.51
N VAL A 875 -17.41 11.89 -47.80
CA VAL A 875 -18.46 12.79 -47.30
C VAL A 875 -19.86 12.34 -47.73
N GLY A 876 -19.99 11.80 -48.94
CA GLY A 876 -21.26 11.25 -49.45
C GLY A 876 -21.83 10.10 -48.60
N SER A 877 -20.96 9.40 -47.86
CA SER A 877 -21.32 8.29 -46.98
C SER A 877 -21.70 8.71 -45.56
N LEU A 878 -21.57 10.00 -45.21
CA LEU A 878 -21.64 10.53 -43.84
C LEU A 878 -22.86 11.45 -43.61
N LEU A 879 -23.97 11.20 -44.32
CA LEU A 879 -25.15 12.07 -44.34
C LEU A 879 -25.87 12.23 -42.97
N GLN A 880 -25.57 11.35 -41.99
CA GLN A 880 -26.13 11.41 -40.64
C GLN A 880 -25.20 12.04 -39.59
N LEU A 881 -23.99 12.43 -39.98
CA LEU A 881 -23.01 12.99 -39.04
C LEU A 881 -23.57 14.28 -38.43
N GLN A 882 -23.59 14.35 -37.10
CA GLN A 882 -24.13 15.45 -36.31
C GLN A 882 -23.02 16.18 -35.54
N ASP A 883 -22.05 15.44 -35.01
CA ASP A 883 -20.99 15.97 -34.15
C ASP A 883 -19.61 15.54 -34.67
N LEU A 884 -18.74 16.52 -34.87
CA LEU A 884 -17.33 16.31 -35.22
C LEU A 884 -16.44 17.04 -34.23
N HIS A 885 -15.58 16.30 -33.54
CA HIS A 885 -14.63 16.86 -32.58
C HIS A 885 -13.22 16.37 -32.90
N ILE A 886 -12.29 17.31 -33.10
CA ILE A 886 -10.90 17.03 -33.41
C ILE A 886 -10.04 17.89 -32.50
N SER A 887 -9.16 17.28 -31.71
CA SER A 887 -8.24 18.04 -30.87
C SER A 887 -6.82 17.52 -30.85
N MET A 888 -5.85 18.44 -30.76
CA MET A 888 -4.42 18.13 -30.58
C MET A 888 -3.86 17.15 -31.63
N CYS A 889 -4.26 17.28 -32.91
CA CYS A 889 -3.73 16.47 -34.02
C CYS A 889 -2.85 17.35 -34.93
N ASP A 890 -1.53 17.26 -34.78
CA ASP A 890 -0.62 18.27 -35.31
C ASP A 890 -0.39 18.25 -36.83
N ASN A 891 -0.48 17.12 -37.53
CA ASN A 891 -0.20 17.05 -38.98
C ASN A 891 -1.39 17.34 -39.90
N ILE A 892 -2.61 17.52 -39.35
CA ILE A 892 -3.79 17.77 -40.17
C ILE A 892 -3.69 19.18 -40.79
N GLU A 893 -3.53 19.25 -42.11
CA GLU A 893 -3.56 20.54 -42.84
C GLU A 893 -4.98 20.91 -43.30
N VAL A 894 -5.82 19.91 -43.58
CA VAL A 894 -7.21 20.08 -44.01
C VAL A 894 -8.07 18.95 -43.45
N ILE A 895 -9.30 19.25 -43.02
CA ILE A 895 -10.22 18.21 -42.50
C ILE A 895 -10.78 17.35 -43.63
N VAL A 896 -11.24 17.98 -44.71
CA VAL A 896 -11.76 17.32 -45.91
C VAL A 896 -10.79 17.55 -47.08
N LYS A 897 -10.22 16.48 -47.63
CA LYS A 897 -9.25 16.53 -48.74
C LYS A 897 -9.95 16.32 -50.10
N GLU A 898 -9.52 17.09 -51.10
CA GLU A 898 -9.90 16.89 -52.51
C GLU A 898 -9.07 15.74 -53.10
N GLU A 899 -9.70 14.85 -53.88
CA GLU A 899 -9.01 13.73 -54.53
C GLU A 899 -8.47 14.16 -55.90
N ASP A 900 -7.26 13.71 -56.25
CA ASP A 900 -6.53 14.11 -57.48
C ASP A 900 -7.07 13.45 -58.77
N ASP A 901 -8.20 12.74 -58.72
CA ASP A 901 -8.71 11.96 -59.84
C ASP A 901 -9.47 12.83 -60.87
N ASP A 902 -9.00 12.75 -62.13
CA ASP A 902 -9.54 13.26 -63.41
C ASP A 902 -10.97 12.72 -63.77
N ALA A 903 -11.80 12.42 -62.78
CA ALA A 903 -13.15 11.91 -62.99
C ALA A 903 -14.16 13.06 -63.06
N ASP A 904 -14.64 13.27 -64.27
CA ASP A 904 -15.72 14.11 -64.81
C ASP A 904 -17.11 13.92 -64.12
N ALA A 905 -17.13 13.77 -62.79
CA ALA A 905 -18.34 13.62 -61.99
C ALA A 905 -18.93 15.00 -61.67
N LYS A 906 -19.99 15.33 -62.42
CA LYS A 906 -20.95 16.44 -62.26
C LYS A 906 -21.61 16.50 -60.88
N VAL A 907 -20.83 16.70 -59.81
CA VAL A 907 -21.36 17.04 -58.49
C VAL A 907 -20.85 18.44 -58.18
N ASP A 908 -21.72 19.43 -58.44
CA ASP A 908 -21.39 20.85 -58.31
C ASP A 908 -21.32 21.31 -56.83
N GLU A 909 -21.89 20.52 -55.89
CA GLU A 909 -21.99 20.87 -54.46
C GLU A 909 -21.79 19.66 -53.53
N ILE A 910 -20.92 19.80 -52.52
CA ILE A 910 -20.69 18.82 -51.44
C ILE A 910 -21.45 19.28 -50.18
N VAL A 911 -22.23 18.39 -49.56
CA VAL A 911 -23.12 18.76 -48.45
C VAL A 911 -23.00 17.77 -47.28
N LEU A 912 -22.82 18.28 -46.06
CA LEU A 912 -23.02 17.54 -44.80
C LEU A 912 -24.32 18.03 -44.14
N PRO A 913 -25.48 17.40 -44.45
CA PRO A 913 -26.78 18.02 -44.21
C PRO A 913 -27.20 18.08 -42.73
N ARG A 914 -26.64 17.19 -41.89
CA ARG A 914 -27.03 17.02 -40.48
C ARG A 914 -25.96 17.45 -39.47
N LEU A 915 -24.81 17.93 -39.92
CA LEU A 915 -23.71 18.34 -39.05
C LEU A 915 -24.14 19.60 -38.28
N LYS A 916 -24.25 19.49 -36.95
CA LYS A 916 -24.71 20.54 -36.04
C LYS A 916 -23.55 21.18 -35.28
N SER A 917 -22.61 20.36 -34.82
CA SER A 917 -21.48 20.79 -34.00
C SER A 917 -20.15 20.41 -34.63
N ILE A 918 -19.26 21.40 -34.75
CA ILE A 918 -17.85 21.21 -35.10
C ILE A 918 -17.00 21.83 -34.00
N LYS A 919 -16.07 21.03 -33.45
CA LYS A 919 -15.09 21.48 -32.47
C LYS A 919 -13.68 21.15 -32.96
N LEU A 920 -12.86 22.18 -33.10
CA LEU A 920 -11.48 22.12 -33.55
C LEU A 920 -10.62 22.78 -32.48
N GLU A 921 -9.77 22.02 -31.80
CA GLU A 921 -8.98 22.51 -30.67
C GLU A 921 -7.50 22.12 -30.83
N TYR A 922 -6.57 23.06 -30.64
CA TYR A 922 -5.13 22.80 -30.66
C TYR A 922 -4.64 22.13 -31.96
N LEU A 923 -5.08 22.62 -33.12
CA LEU A 923 -4.68 22.10 -34.44
C LEU A 923 -3.66 23.03 -35.10
N SER A 924 -2.39 22.84 -34.77
CA SER A 924 -1.30 23.79 -35.07
C SER A 924 -1.06 24.04 -36.57
N ARG A 925 -1.26 23.03 -37.43
CA ARG A 925 -1.03 23.10 -38.90
C ARG A 925 -2.30 23.22 -39.75
N LEU A 926 -3.48 23.25 -39.13
CA LEU A 926 -4.75 23.31 -39.85
C LEU A 926 -4.86 24.61 -40.65
N LYS A 927 -4.99 24.51 -41.98
CA LYS A 927 -5.13 25.67 -42.89
C LYS A 927 -6.59 26.03 -43.16
N GLY A 928 -7.49 25.05 -43.10
CA GLY A 928 -8.94 25.21 -43.29
C GLY A 928 -9.72 23.90 -43.18
N PHE A 929 -11.05 23.98 -43.18
CA PHE A 929 -11.92 22.80 -43.11
C PHE A 929 -12.02 22.08 -44.47
N TRP A 930 -12.21 22.85 -45.55
CA TRP A 930 -12.30 22.37 -46.93
C TRP A 930 -11.66 23.37 -47.89
N LEU A 931 -10.64 22.96 -48.66
CA LEU A 931 -9.89 23.87 -49.54
C LEU A 931 -10.02 23.55 -51.04
N GLY A 932 -10.99 22.72 -51.44
CA GLY A 932 -11.18 22.40 -52.86
C GLY A 932 -11.97 23.46 -53.64
N ASN A 933 -12.13 23.22 -54.94
CA ASN A 933 -12.76 24.15 -55.89
C ASN A 933 -14.29 24.01 -56.02
N LYS A 934 -14.89 23.00 -55.36
CA LYS A 934 -16.34 22.74 -55.38
C LYS A 934 -17.06 23.49 -54.25
N ALA A 935 -18.33 23.84 -54.48
CA ALA A 935 -19.17 24.45 -53.45
C ALA A 935 -19.37 23.47 -52.27
N PHE A 936 -19.33 23.98 -51.05
CA PHE A 936 -19.47 23.19 -49.82
C PHE A 936 -20.53 23.80 -48.90
N SER A 937 -21.43 22.97 -48.36
CA SER A 937 -22.61 23.43 -47.61
C SER A 937 -22.82 22.68 -46.30
N LEU A 938 -23.08 23.46 -45.24
CA LEU A 938 -23.28 23.01 -43.86
C LEU A 938 -24.61 23.57 -43.31
N PRO A 939 -25.78 23.11 -43.84
CA PRO A 939 -27.08 23.74 -43.61
C PRO A 939 -27.59 23.63 -42.17
N SER A 940 -27.07 22.69 -41.39
CA SER A 940 -27.52 22.43 -40.01
C SER A 940 -26.56 22.92 -38.92
N LEU A 941 -25.41 23.48 -39.29
CA LEU A 941 -24.38 23.89 -38.33
C LEU A 941 -24.89 25.00 -37.41
N ASP A 942 -24.93 24.73 -36.10
CA ASP A 942 -25.34 25.68 -35.07
C ASP A 942 -24.18 26.06 -34.12
N THR A 943 -23.22 25.16 -33.94
CA THR A 943 -22.10 25.29 -33.01
C THR A 943 -20.79 25.09 -33.77
N LEU A 944 -19.94 26.11 -33.76
CA LEU A 944 -18.59 26.05 -34.29
C LEU A 944 -17.62 26.55 -33.23
N GLN A 945 -16.66 25.71 -32.86
CA GLN A 945 -15.59 26.04 -31.92
C GLN A 945 -14.24 25.87 -32.62
N ILE A 946 -13.41 26.91 -32.58
CA ILE A 946 -12.05 26.93 -33.16
C ILE A 946 -11.14 27.56 -32.12
N ASN A 947 -10.37 26.73 -31.41
CA ASN A 947 -9.48 27.16 -30.34
C ASN A 947 -8.04 26.70 -30.63
N GLU A 948 -7.06 27.58 -30.49
CA GLU A 948 -5.63 27.32 -30.65
C GLU A 948 -5.28 26.64 -32.01
N CYS A 949 -5.91 27.11 -33.09
CA CYS A 949 -5.69 26.69 -34.48
C CYS A 949 -4.87 27.72 -35.26
N LEU A 950 -3.59 27.87 -34.92
CA LEU A 950 -2.74 29.00 -35.32
C LEU A 950 -2.56 29.20 -36.84
N SER A 951 -2.68 28.15 -37.65
CA SER A 951 -2.45 28.20 -39.10
C SER A 951 -3.69 28.45 -39.95
N ILE A 952 -4.88 28.51 -39.35
CA ILE A 952 -6.15 28.58 -40.11
C ILE A 952 -6.26 29.95 -40.79
N LYS A 953 -6.45 30.01 -42.11
CA LYS A 953 -6.59 31.30 -42.84
C LYS A 953 -7.98 31.52 -43.40
N VAL A 954 -8.59 30.43 -43.83
CA VAL A 954 -9.95 30.39 -44.37
C VAL A 954 -10.61 29.13 -43.86
N PHE A 955 -11.92 29.15 -43.66
CA PHE A 955 -12.65 27.93 -43.35
C PHE A 955 -12.94 27.12 -44.62
N THR A 956 -13.31 27.81 -45.71
CA THR A 956 -13.46 27.26 -47.06
C THR A 956 -12.87 28.16 -48.15
N ASN A 957 -12.50 27.63 -49.33
CA ASN A 957 -12.05 28.46 -50.46
C ASN A 957 -13.20 29.16 -51.21
N GLU A 958 -14.34 28.50 -51.34
CA GLU A 958 -15.56 29.05 -51.97
C GLU A 958 -16.57 29.53 -50.92
N HIS A 959 -17.68 30.14 -51.36
CA HIS A 959 -18.77 30.56 -50.47
C HIS A 959 -19.38 29.38 -49.71
N LEU A 960 -19.32 29.45 -48.37
CA LEU A 960 -19.92 28.49 -47.44
C LEU A 960 -21.34 28.91 -47.03
N ALA A 961 -22.31 28.01 -47.19
CA ALA A 961 -23.66 28.22 -46.68
C ALA A 961 -23.84 27.60 -45.27
N THR A 962 -23.85 28.45 -44.23
CA THR A 962 -24.13 28.08 -42.83
C THR A 962 -25.30 28.91 -42.26
N PRO A 963 -26.55 28.66 -42.69
CA PRO A 963 -27.72 29.50 -42.37
C PRO A 963 -28.12 29.50 -40.88
N LYS A 964 -27.70 28.50 -40.10
CA LYS A 964 -28.06 28.37 -38.67
C LYS A 964 -26.97 28.84 -37.71
N LEU A 965 -25.74 29.08 -38.19
CA LEU A 965 -24.61 29.46 -37.35
C LEU A 965 -24.77 30.93 -36.93
N LYS A 966 -24.90 31.18 -35.62
CA LYS A 966 -25.07 32.53 -35.06
C LYS A 966 -23.82 33.04 -34.36
N ALA A 967 -23.10 32.14 -33.70
CA ALA A 967 -21.93 32.47 -32.90
C ALA A 967 -20.86 31.39 -33.08
N ILE A 968 -19.60 31.79 -32.92
CA ILE A 968 -18.43 30.92 -32.93
C ILE A 968 -17.76 31.06 -31.56
N ASP A 969 -17.36 29.94 -30.98
CA ASP A 969 -16.53 29.92 -29.78
C ASP A 969 -15.05 29.83 -30.19
N THR A 970 -14.21 30.68 -29.59
CA THR A 970 -12.79 30.82 -29.98
C THR A 970 -11.91 30.97 -28.73
N SER A 971 -10.58 30.80 -28.87
CA SER A 971 -9.63 30.96 -27.74
C SER A 971 -9.73 32.30 -27.00
N PHE A 972 -10.22 33.35 -27.66
CA PHE A 972 -10.39 34.69 -27.10
C PHE A 972 -11.86 35.04 -26.77
N GLY A 973 -12.75 34.05 -26.76
CA GLY A 973 -14.15 34.16 -26.34
C GLY A 973 -15.17 33.98 -27.47
N SER A 974 -16.46 34.02 -27.10
CA SER A 974 -17.57 33.79 -28.05
C SER A 974 -17.89 35.04 -28.89
N CYS A 975 -17.90 34.88 -30.21
CA CYS A 975 -18.11 35.96 -31.18
C CYS A 975 -19.35 35.72 -32.05
N TYR A 976 -20.16 36.77 -32.29
CA TYR A 976 -21.28 36.72 -33.24
C TYR A 976 -20.79 36.89 -34.68
N VAL A 977 -21.29 36.06 -35.60
CA VAL A 977 -20.96 36.11 -37.02
C VAL A 977 -21.96 37.01 -37.75
N ARG A 978 -21.50 38.15 -38.31
CA ARG A 978 -22.35 39.09 -39.08
C ARG A 978 -22.11 39.07 -40.60
N GLY A 979 -21.18 38.24 -41.08
CA GLY A 979 -20.81 38.10 -42.50
C GLY A 979 -20.48 36.65 -42.85
N ASP A 980 -19.80 36.41 -43.98
CA ASP A 980 -19.31 35.07 -44.29
C ASP A 980 -18.18 34.64 -43.31
N LEU A 981 -18.06 33.33 -43.07
CA LEU A 981 -17.14 32.77 -42.08
C LEU A 981 -15.66 33.05 -42.41
N ASN A 982 -15.31 33.12 -43.69
CA ASN A 982 -13.94 33.40 -44.14
C ASN A 982 -13.55 34.85 -43.86
N SER A 983 -14.46 35.80 -44.14
CA SER A 983 -14.32 37.21 -43.81
C SER A 983 -14.18 37.42 -42.30
N PHE A 984 -14.93 36.67 -41.48
CA PHE A 984 -14.79 36.70 -40.02
C PHE A 984 -13.39 36.27 -39.57
N ILE A 985 -12.90 35.11 -40.04
CA ILE A 985 -11.55 34.61 -39.69
C ILE A 985 -10.48 35.63 -40.09
N LYS A 986 -10.55 36.12 -41.34
CA LYS A 986 -9.59 37.10 -41.85
C LYS A 986 -9.58 38.41 -41.05
N THR A 987 -10.75 38.95 -40.74
CA THR A 987 -10.87 40.20 -39.95
C THR A 987 -10.27 40.01 -38.56
N LYS A 988 -10.52 38.88 -37.89
CA LYS A 988 -10.00 38.62 -36.56
C LYS A 988 -8.48 38.43 -36.53
N GLN A 989 -7.90 37.85 -37.59
CA GLN A 989 -6.46 37.77 -37.77
C GLN A 989 -5.82 39.13 -38.03
N GLU A 990 -6.45 39.99 -38.84
CA GLU A 990 -6.01 41.37 -39.05
C GLU A 990 -6.04 42.20 -37.75
N GLU A 991 -6.98 41.90 -36.84
CA GLU A 991 -7.05 42.47 -35.48
C GLU A 991 -5.97 41.92 -34.52
N GLY A 992 -5.14 40.97 -34.95
CA GLY A 992 -4.06 40.38 -34.15
C GLY A 992 -4.50 39.26 -33.20
N ASN A 993 -5.74 38.76 -33.31
CA ASN A 993 -6.21 37.62 -32.52
C ASN A 993 -5.67 36.31 -33.10
N GLN A 994 -5.19 35.43 -32.23
CA GLN A 994 -4.83 34.06 -32.58
C GLN A 994 -6.03 33.17 -32.24
N PHE A 995 -6.48 32.40 -33.23
CA PHE A 995 -7.61 31.48 -33.09
C PHE A 995 -7.25 30.29 -32.23
#